data_AF-A0A926UXG6-F1
#
_entry.id   AF-A0A926UXG6-F1
#
_cell.length_a   1.000
_cell.length_b   1.000
_cell.length_c   1.000
_cell.angle_alpha   90.00
_cell.angle_beta   90.00
_cell.angle_gamma   90.00
#
_symmetry.space_group_name_H-M   'P 1'
#
loop_
_entity.id
_entity.type
_entity.pdbx_description
1 polymer ?
#
loop_
_entity_poly.entity_id
_entity_poly.type
_entity_poly.pdbx_seq_one_letter_code
_entity_poly.pdbx_strand_id
1 'polypeptide(L)'
;MSLALPFLTSYASYVKNRFVRSTRQVIATQEKFLYDLLAHHQNTEIGQMFGLGNIKSIDQFREQVPVWSYNDYEPFCERIAQGESNLLSPDRVVYINLTSGSTGRKKQVPVTQKFQHTLRQADLAGIGFAVEGLRNRHRKFGKLAITNSVQIQGRTSAGIEYGPVSVGSIRKGKLLFEQAFAHPFRALEISDTLARHYVCLLFSLRNSDLRGMVTNFPMLLLRTCGYLEQYAEDLIHDLEQGTIAASLKIEPDIRADLEKHWSAVPKRAAQLRSTLQIEGRLTPKLAWTDLSFVTTARGGTSGFYLDRFPDYFDNTPIFGGVYGSAEATFSVYPDFNFDGGILAIESGFFEFVPTDQWHVEHPKTLLPHEVEMGQYYRILVTSYSGFYRYNIGDVVEVVGFYEQTPLITFRHRQGGLLSSTTEKTTEFHVTQVMQQLQQEFNLHLDDFCITLSDGEFPARYLVNIELAYDQQLNDAKVFLQRFEYWMREFNNPYGTVRESQVPPPRLRILAPGSFAKLRQRQVERGMFDSQLKIPHISEDRNFLSNLAIIYEIGLDGDSIDQMPVVETISLNTSPRSIGSQPRLITSDLQSFRGANLIQANLSQANLSGVDLAHADLSGADLKGANLSYANLTGAYLRETDLRQANLTGTILAKADLTDANLTEACLLKAVLQDAYLNRTQLEKTDLTNAQFGDAILWQCSLKGAHLAYTTFHGADLKKVDLSGARLCNPGL
;
A
#
# COMPACT_ATOMS: atom_id res chain seq x y z
N MET A 1 26.43 -15.68 -17.64
CA MET A 1 26.19 -15.28 -16.23
C MET A 1 27.13 -14.13 -15.88
N SER A 2 26.60 -12.99 -15.45
CA SER A 2 27.42 -11.85 -14.99
C SER A 2 28.19 -12.23 -13.72
N LEU A 3 29.51 -12.04 -13.71
CA LEU A 3 30.39 -12.24 -12.54
C LEU A 3 30.06 -11.26 -11.39
N ALA A 4 29.19 -10.27 -11.61
CA ALA A 4 28.87 -9.23 -10.65
C ALA A 4 28.08 -9.72 -9.42
N LEU A 5 27.18 -10.70 -9.58
CA LEU A 5 26.33 -11.16 -8.46
C LEU A 5 27.10 -12.00 -7.41
N PRO A 6 27.99 -12.94 -7.79
CA PRO A 6 28.89 -13.61 -6.84
C PRO A 6 29.81 -12.63 -6.10
N PHE A 7 30.31 -11.59 -6.79
CA PHE A 7 31.14 -10.56 -6.16
C PHE A 7 30.34 -9.75 -5.13
N LEU A 8 29.13 -9.31 -5.49
CA LEU A 8 28.23 -8.58 -4.59
C LEU A 8 27.93 -9.39 -3.32
N THR A 9 27.52 -10.64 -3.47
CA THR A 9 27.16 -11.52 -2.33
C THR A 9 28.36 -11.84 -1.44
N SER A 10 29.56 -11.97 -2.01
CA SER A 10 30.80 -12.16 -1.24
C SER A 10 31.17 -10.90 -0.46
N TYR A 11 31.09 -9.72 -1.08
CA TYR A 11 31.36 -8.45 -0.41
C TYR A 11 30.33 -8.16 0.69
N ALA A 12 29.05 -8.40 0.42
CA ALA A 12 27.98 -8.28 1.41
C ALA A 12 28.22 -9.21 2.62
N SER A 13 28.66 -10.46 2.39
CA SER A 13 29.03 -11.40 3.46
C SER A 13 30.20 -10.88 4.31
N TYR A 14 31.20 -10.24 3.69
CA TYR A 14 32.30 -9.60 4.41
C TYR A 14 31.81 -8.43 5.28
N VAL A 15 30.98 -7.54 4.73
CA VAL A 15 30.41 -6.40 5.48
C VAL A 15 29.55 -6.89 6.65
N LYS A 16 28.71 -7.91 6.44
CA LYS A 16 27.92 -8.56 7.50
C LYS A 16 28.81 -9.11 8.61
N ASN A 17 29.90 -9.80 8.27
CA ASN A 17 30.83 -10.34 9.27
C ASN A 17 31.53 -9.23 10.08
N ARG A 18 31.81 -8.07 9.47
CA ARG A 18 32.32 -6.89 10.18
C ARG A 18 31.27 -6.37 11.16
N PHE A 19 30.03 -6.18 10.70
CA PHE A 19 28.92 -5.71 11.52
C PHE A 19 28.69 -6.62 12.74
N VAL A 20 28.67 -7.95 12.56
CA VAL A 20 28.54 -8.94 13.65
C VAL A 20 29.67 -8.85 14.69
N ARG A 21 30.88 -8.41 14.30
CA ARG A 21 31.95 -8.18 15.30
C ARG A 21 31.65 -6.94 16.14
N SER A 22 31.15 -5.88 15.53
CA SER A 22 30.77 -4.65 16.21
C SER A 22 29.62 -4.88 17.21
N THR A 23 28.70 -5.82 16.94
CA THR A 23 27.61 -6.15 17.88
C THR A 23 28.05 -6.79 19.19
N ARG A 24 29.32 -7.23 19.28
CA ARG A 24 29.95 -7.72 20.52
C ARG A 24 30.62 -6.61 21.33
N GLN A 25 30.67 -5.38 20.81
CA GLN A 25 31.35 -4.24 21.40
C GLN A 25 30.48 -2.99 21.28
N VAL A 26 29.22 -3.10 21.72
CA VAL A 26 28.19 -2.06 21.51
C VAL A 26 28.60 -0.70 22.08
N ILE A 27 29.17 -0.68 23.30
CA ILE A 27 29.62 0.54 23.99
C ILE A 27 30.70 1.23 23.17
N ALA A 28 31.80 0.52 22.90
CA ALA A 28 32.94 1.07 22.17
C ALA A 28 32.58 1.51 20.75
N THR A 29 31.68 0.79 20.07
CA THR A 29 31.21 1.14 18.72
C THR A 29 30.41 2.44 18.73
N GLN A 30 29.48 2.60 19.68
CA GLN A 30 28.65 3.81 19.80
C GLN A 30 29.46 5.03 20.27
N GLU A 31 30.35 4.86 21.25
CA GLU A 31 31.27 5.92 21.69
C GLU A 31 32.14 6.40 20.54
N LYS A 32 32.76 5.46 19.81
CA LYS A 32 33.59 5.80 18.66
C LYS A 32 32.79 6.56 17.60
N PHE A 33 31.59 6.09 17.27
CA PHE A 33 30.72 6.78 16.30
C PHE A 33 30.43 8.21 16.73
N LEU A 34 30.02 8.40 17.99
CA LEU A 34 29.69 9.72 18.53
C LEU A 34 30.90 10.65 18.49
N TYR A 35 32.05 10.25 19.03
CA TYR A 35 33.23 11.12 19.09
C TYR A 35 33.79 11.46 17.70
N ASP A 36 33.80 10.50 16.77
CA ASP A 36 34.19 10.77 15.38
C ASP A 36 33.24 11.79 14.72
N LEU A 37 31.93 11.71 15.02
CA LEU A 37 30.94 12.66 14.52
C LEU A 37 31.11 14.05 15.15
N LEU A 38 31.24 14.14 16.47
CA LEU A 38 31.43 15.40 17.18
C LEU A 38 32.68 16.14 16.70
N ALA A 39 33.81 15.41 16.57
CA ALA A 39 35.06 15.99 16.06
C ALA A 39 34.94 16.48 14.62
N HIS A 40 34.19 15.75 13.77
CA HIS A 40 33.95 16.15 12.38
C HIS A 40 33.04 17.39 12.30
N HIS A 41 32.01 17.47 13.14
CA HIS A 41 30.97 18.50 13.03
C HIS A 41 31.21 19.75 13.90
N GLN A 42 32.23 19.78 14.76
CA GLN A 42 32.46 20.86 15.74
C GLN A 42 32.53 22.28 15.15
N ASN A 43 32.90 22.43 13.87
CA ASN A 43 33.05 23.74 13.20
C ASN A 43 31.82 24.15 12.37
N THR A 44 30.72 23.40 12.45
CA THR A 44 29.44 23.78 11.83
C THR A 44 28.73 24.84 12.68
N GLU A 45 27.76 25.57 12.11
CA GLU A 45 26.95 26.55 12.86
C GLU A 45 26.31 25.90 14.10
N ILE A 46 25.68 24.73 13.93
CA ILE A 46 25.10 23.97 15.04
C ILE A 46 26.18 23.41 15.98
N GLY A 47 27.34 23.05 15.42
CA GLY A 47 28.48 22.53 16.16
C GLY A 47 29.04 23.54 17.16
N GLN A 48 29.12 24.80 16.73
CA GLN A 48 29.51 25.92 17.59
C GLN A 48 28.41 26.26 18.60
N MET A 49 27.15 26.29 18.15
CA MET A 49 25.98 26.57 19.00
C MET A 49 25.86 25.59 20.18
N PHE A 50 26.10 24.31 19.95
CA PHE A 50 26.09 23.27 20.99
C PHE A 50 27.46 23.04 21.65
N GLY A 51 28.50 23.74 21.22
CA GLY A 51 29.84 23.58 21.78
C GLY A 51 30.43 22.17 21.60
N LEU A 52 30.13 21.49 20.48
CA LEU A 52 30.44 20.06 20.28
C LEU A 52 31.93 19.70 20.47
N GLY A 53 32.85 20.62 20.18
CA GLY A 53 34.29 20.42 20.37
C GLY A 53 34.72 20.28 21.85
N ASN A 54 33.89 20.76 22.78
CA ASN A 54 34.16 20.74 24.23
C ASN A 54 33.68 19.45 24.91
N ILE A 55 32.85 18.65 24.24
CA ILE A 55 32.26 17.43 24.78
C ILE A 55 33.31 16.32 24.81
N LYS A 56 33.53 15.73 26.00
CA LYS A 56 34.52 14.65 26.25
C LYS A 56 33.90 13.36 26.79
N SER A 57 32.62 13.37 27.15
CA SER A 57 31.87 12.19 27.59
C SER A 57 30.46 12.18 27.03
N ILE A 58 29.83 10.99 27.02
CA ILE A 58 28.41 10.84 26.67
C ILE A 58 27.52 11.63 27.64
N ASP A 59 27.85 11.69 28.92
CA ASP A 59 27.07 12.47 29.89
C ASP A 59 27.10 13.97 29.57
N GLN A 60 28.29 14.50 29.25
CA GLN A 60 28.41 15.89 28.79
C GLN A 60 27.62 16.13 27.50
N PHE A 61 27.61 15.16 26.57
CA PHE A 61 26.79 15.24 25.37
C PHE A 61 25.29 15.32 25.71
N ARG A 62 24.81 14.49 26.64
CA ARG A 62 23.41 14.46 27.08
C ARG A 62 23.00 15.71 27.85
N GLU A 63 23.91 16.33 28.57
CA GLU A 63 23.69 17.57 29.32
C GLU A 63 23.68 18.81 28.41
N GLN A 64 24.58 18.87 27.42
CA GLN A 64 24.76 20.05 26.58
C GLN A 64 23.87 20.08 25.34
N VAL A 65 23.62 18.91 24.73
CA VAL A 65 22.88 18.82 23.48
C VAL A 65 21.40 18.55 23.77
N PRO A 66 20.47 19.40 23.32
CA PRO A 66 19.05 19.22 23.57
C PRO A 66 18.46 18.07 22.75
N VAL A 67 17.36 17.51 23.23
CA VAL A 67 16.52 16.59 22.45
C VAL A 67 15.61 17.43 21.56
N TRP A 68 15.84 17.40 20.25
CA TRP A 68 15.11 18.23 19.28
C TRP A 68 14.24 17.42 18.34
N SER A 69 13.16 18.05 17.90
CA SER A 69 12.28 17.56 16.85
C SER A 69 12.65 18.16 15.49
N TYR A 70 11.95 17.79 14.42
CA TYR A 70 12.22 18.37 13.10
C TYR A 70 12.01 19.88 13.05
N ASN A 71 11.05 20.41 13.81
CA ASN A 71 10.72 21.84 13.79
C ASN A 71 11.91 22.70 14.21
N ASP A 72 12.74 22.20 15.13
CA ASP A 72 13.94 22.88 15.60
C ASP A 72 15.04 22.90 14.52
N TYR A 73 15.06 21.90 13.64
CA TYR A 73 16.00 21.79 12.52
C TYR A 73 15.51 22.41 11.20
N GLU A 74 14.21 22.65 11.06
CA GLU A 74 13.57 23.12 9.83
C GLU A 74 14.24 24.38 9.25
N PRO A 75 14.57 25.43 10.04
CA PRO A 75 15.24 26.62 9.50
C PRO A 75 16.60 26.32 8.88
N PHE A 76 17.37 25.40 9.46
CA PHE A 76 18.67 25.00 8.90
C PHE A 76 18.49 24.19 7.61
N CYS A 77 17.50 23.30 7.58
CA CYS A 77 17.18 22.51 6.39
C CYS A 77 16.73 23.39 5.21
N GLU A 78 15.93 24.42 5.46
CA GLU A 78 15.52 25.39 4.43
C GLU A 78 16.71 26.17 3.87
N ARG A 79 17.61 26.65 4.73
CA ARG A 79 18.84 27.34 4.32
C ARG A 79 19.77 26.41 3.52
N ILE A 80 19.90 25.15 3.92
CA ILE A 80 20.62 24.13 3.13
C ILE A 80 19.98 23.95 1.75
N ALA A 81 18.65 23.88 1.67
CA ALA A 81 17.95 23.77 0.39
C ALA A 81 18.20 24.98 -0.52
N GLN A 82 18.38 26.16 0.07
CA GLN A 82 18.76 27.41 -0.62
C GLN A 82 20.25 27.49 -0.99
N GLY A 83 21.07 26.53 -0.54
CA GLY A 83 22.48 26.38 -0.94
C GLY A 83 23.50 26.78 0.12
N GLU A 84 23.06 27.18 1.32
CA GLU A 84 23.98 27.39 2.44
C GLU A 84 24.64 26.07 2.84
N SER A 85 25.89 26.14 3.27
CA SER A 85 26.71 24.98 3.62
C SER A 85 27.27 25.11 5.03
N ASN A 86 27.77 24.01 5.59
CA ASN A 86 28.38 23.98 6.93
C ASN A 86 27.42 24.39 8.08
N LEU A 87 26.11 24.16 7.91
CA LEU A 87 25.08 24.47 8.92
C LEU A 87 24.91 23.32 9.93
N LEU A 88 24.42 22.16 9.45
CA LEU A 88 24.20 20.96 10.26
C LEU A 88 25.36 19.95 10.17
N SER A 89 26.03 19.94 9.03
CA SER A 89 27.14 19.05 8.69
C SER A 89 28.13 19.80 7.80
N PRO A 90 29.45 19.54 7.93
CA PRO A 90 30.47 20.09 7.03
C PRO A 90 30.44 19.41 5.65
N ASP A 91 29.89 18.19 5.58
CA ASP A 91 29.83 17.43 4.34
C ASP A 91 28.79 18.03 3.38
N ARG A 92 29.14 18.04 2.09
CA ARG A 92 28.23 18.47 1.02
C ARG A 92 26.93 17.65 1.04
N VAL A 93 25.80 18.35 1.04
CA VAL A 93 24.48 17.76 0.83
C VAL A 93 24.31 17.42 -0.65
N VAL A 94 24.00 16.16 -0.92
CA VAL A 94 23.96 15.60 -2.27
C VAL A 94 22.57 15.13 -2.69
N TYR A 95 21.61 15.18 -1.78
CA TYR A 95 20.19 14.89 -2.00
C TYR A 95 19.38 15.48 -0.83
N ILE A 96 18.11 15.79 -1.05
CA ILE A 96 17.16 16.11 0.03
C ILE A 96 16.02 15.10 -0.01
N ASN A 97 15.91 14.34 1.06
CA ASN A 97 14.80 13.43 1.26
C ASN A 97 13.55 14.23 1.65
N LEU A 98 12.44 13.97 0.97
CA LEU A 98 11.13 14.49 1.36
C LEU A 98 10.33 13.42 2.08
N THR A 99 9.78 13.78 3.25
CA THR A 99 8.86 12.92 4.00
C THR A 99 7.58 13.67 4.34
N SER A 100 6.44 12.97 4.32
CA SER A 100 5.20 13.48 4.86
C SER A 100 5.32 13.51 6.39
N GLY A 101 5.43 14.71 6.98
CA GLY A 101 5.24 14.88 8.41
C GLY A 101 3.77 14.73 8.79
N SER A 102 3.47 14.40 10.05
CA SER A 102 2.10 14.38 10.60
C SER A 102 1.40 15.74 10.54
N THR A 103 2.14 16.82 10.29
CA THR A 103 1.65 18.20 10.23
C THR A 103 1.27 18.68 8.81
N GLY A 104 1.34 17.80 7.80
CA GLY A 104 0.98 18.12 6.41
C GLY A 104 2.04 18.91 5.61
N ARG A 105 3.03 19.53 6.27
CA ARG A 105 4.24 20.05 5.59
C ARG A 105 5.27 18.94 5.38
N LYS A 106 5.85 18.89 4.18
CA LYS A 106 6.86 17.87 3.84
C LYS A 106 8.19 18.23 4.49
N LYS A 107 8.71 17.39 5.39
CA LYS A 107 10.03 17.56 5.98
C LYS A 107 11.09 17.42 4.88
N GLN A 108 12.03 18.34 4.86
CA GLN A 108 13.23 18.33 4.03
C GLN A 108 14.40 17.80 4.87
N VAL A 109 14.85 16.59 4.60
CA VAL A 109 15.93 15.94 5.33
C VAL A 109 17.20 15.92 4.46
N PRO A 110 18.26 16.62 4.85
CA PRO A 110 19.50 16.66 4.08
C PRO A 110 20.23 15.33 4.11
N VAL A 111 20.76 14.94 2.96
CA VAL A 111 21.52 13.69 2.78
C VAL A 111 22.95 14.02 2.37
N THR A 112 23.89 13.70 3.25
CA THR A 112 25.33 13.88 3.02
C THR A 112 25.95 12.62 2.40
N GLN A 113 27.12 12.75 1.78
CA GLN A 113 27.84 11.58 1.24
C GLN A 113 28.20 10.57 2.32
N LYS A 114 28.55 11.04 3.52
CA LYS A 114 28.92 10.21 4.66
C LYS A 114 27.71 9.47 5.23
N PHE A 115 26.57 10.13 5.34
CA PHE A 115 25.30 9.48 5.68
C PHE A 115 24.94 8.37 4.67
N GLN A 116 25.05 8.65 3.36
CA GLN A 116 24.82 7.62 2.33
C GLN A 116 25.80 6.45 2.40
N HIS A 117 27.02 6.67 2.89
CA HIS A 117 27.96 5.58 3.13
C HIS A 117 27.45 4.69 4.26
N THR A 118 27.02 5.26 5.38
CA THR A 118 26.49 4.48 6.52
C THR A 118 25.26 3.64 6.15
N LEU A 119 24.32 4.22 5.39
CA LEU A 119 23.14 3.50 4.88
C LEU A 119 23.56 2.32 4.00
N ARG A 120 24.47 2.54 3.05
CA ARG A 120 24.97 1.46 2.17
C ARG A 120 25.65 0.33 2.94
N GLN A 121 26.36 0.63 4.03
CA GLN A 121 26.98 -0.41 4.86
C GLN A 121 25.90 -1.25 5.58
N ALA A 122 24.84 -0.63 6.09
CA ALA A 122 23.72 -1.34 6.70
C ALA A 122 22.97 -2.21 5.69
N ASP A 123 22.68 -1.69 4.49
CA ASP A 123 22.05 -2.46 3.40
C ASP A 123 22.90 -3.68 2.99
N LEU A 124 24.22 -3.50 2.85
CA LEU A 124 25.13 -4.59 2.52
C LEU A 124 25.22 -5.62 3.64
N ALA A 125 25.18 -5.21 4.91
CA ALA A 125 25.08 -6.13 6.03
C ALA A 125 23.77 -6.94 5.96
N GLY A 126 22.64 -6.29 5.67
CA GLY A 126 21.35 -6.93 5.47
C GLY A 126 21.36 -7.93 4.30
N ILE A 127 21.94 -7.58 3.16
CA ILE A 127 22.13 -8.52 2.03
C ILE A 127 23.00 -9.71 2.46
N GLY A 128 24.05 -9.48 3.25
CA GLY A 128 24.89 -10.56 3.77
C GLY A 128 24.12 -11.54 4.66
N PHE A 129 23.27 -11.04 5.55
CA PHE A 129 22.37 -11.87 6.35
C PHE A 129 21.35 -12.62 5.48
N ALA A 130 20.75 -11.97 4.49
CA ALA A 130 19.84 -12.64 3.55
C ALA A 130 20.54 -13.77 2.79
N VAL A 131 21.76 -13.56 2.30
CA VAL A 131 22.55 -14.57 1.59
C VAL A 131 22.85 -15.77 2.50
N GLU A 132 23.25 -15.52 3.74
CA GLU A 132 23.52 -16.56 4.75
C GLU A 132 22.23 -17.32 5.11
N GLY A 133 21.14 -16.61 5.39
CA GLY A 133 19.85 -17.19 5.72
C GLY A 133 19.25 -18.04 4.58
N LEU A 134 19.45 -17.64 3.32
CA LEU A 134 19.06 -18.46 2.16
C LEU A 134 19.93 -19.72 2.03
N ARG A 135 21.25 -19.59 2.24
CA ARG A 135 22.18 -20.73 2.20
C ARG A 135 21.80 -21.78 3.23
N ASN A 136 21.48 -21.36 4.46
CA ASN A 136 21.04 -22.25 5.53
C ASN A 136 19.72 -22.96 5.21
N ARG A 137 18.89 -22.34 4.37
CA ARG A 137 17.61 -22.89 3.87
C ARG A 137 17.76 -23.65 2.54
N HIS A 138 18.98 -23.90 2.07
CA HIS A 138 19.27 -24.52 0.77
C HIS A 138 18.61 -23.81 -0.42
N ARG A 139 18.44 -22.49 -0.32
CA ARG A 139 17.88 -21.62 -1.37
C ARG A 139 18.96 -20.75 -1.99
N LYS A 140 18.75 -20.33 -3.24
CA LYS A 140 19.71 -19.51 -3.99
C LYS A 140 19.34 -18.03 -3.93
N PHE A 141 20.34 -17.18 -3.72
CA PHE A 141 20.23 -15.75 -4.05
C PHE A 141 20.32 -15.59 -5.57
N GLY A 142 19.54 -14.67 -6.14
CA GLY A 142 19.47 -14.48 -7.59
C GLY A 142 19.04 -13.06 -7.94
N LYS A 143 18.48 -12.90 -9.14
CA LYS A 143 17.97 -11.60 -9.60
C LYS A 143 16.76 -11.17 -8.78
N LEU A 144 16.59 -9.86 -8.66
CA LEU A 144 15.55 -9.22 -7.88
C LEU A 144 14.57 -8.47 -8.80
N ALA A 145 13.28 -8.58 -8.50
CA ALA A 145 12.25 -7.74 -9.09
C ALA A 145 11.92 -6.61 -8.11
N ILE A 146 12.06 -5.39 -8.59
CA ILE A 146 11.65 -4.18 -7.89
C ILE A 146 10.82 -3.35 -8.87
N THR A 147 9.81 -2.66 -8.38
CA THR A 147 8.96 -1.83 -9.23
C THR A 147 9.04 -0.36 -8.85
N ASN A 148 9.62 0.00 -7.70
CA ASN A 148 9.67 1.37 -7.21
C ASN A 148 10.22 2.37 -8.24
N SER A 149 9.53 3.51 -8.37
CA SER A 149 10.00 4.61 -9.21
C SER A 149 11.36 5.14 -8.76
N VAL A 150 12.18 5.54 -9.72
CA VAL A 150 13.44 6.27 -9.50
C VAL A 150 13.40 7.69 -10.10
N GLN A 151 12.19 8.22 -10.32
CA GLN A 151 11.98 9.58 -10.79
C GLN A 151 12.31 10.59 -9.69
N ILE A 152 13.16 11.56 -10.02
CA ILE A 152 13.46 12.69 -9.12
C ILE A 152 12.28 13.65 -9.13
N GLN A 153 11.95 14.25 -8.00
CA GLN A 153 10.84 15.19 -7.94
C GLN A 153 11.23 16.55 -8.51
N GLY A 154 12.46 16.98 -8.25
CA GLY A 154 12.94 18.27 -8.72
C GLY A 154 14.32 18.58 -8.19
N ARG A 155 14.69 19.85 -8.36
CA ARG A 155 15.94 20.43 -7.85
C ARG A 155 15.61 21.69 -7.06
N THR A 156 16.32 21.93 -5.96
CA THR A 156 16.23 23.19 -5.22
C THR A 156 16.80 24.35 -6.03
N SER A 157 16.66 25.58 -5.54
CA SER A 157 17.30 26.77 -6.14
C SER A 157 18.83 26.64 -6.23
N ALA A 158 19.45 25.89 -5.32
CA ALA A 158 20.87 25.56 -5.33
C ALA A 158 21.24 24.34 -6.22
N GLY A 159 20.27 23.79 -6.97
CA GLY A 159 20.47 22.66 -7.88
C GLY A 159 20.53 21.27 -7.20
N ILE A 160 20.23 21.18 -5.89
CA ILE A 160 20.25 19.92 -5.14
C ILE A 160 19.01 19.10 -5.51
N GLU A 161 19.20 17.85 -5.93
CA GLU A 161 18.10 16.94 -6.24
C GLU A 161 17.31 16.57 -4.97
N TYR A 162 15.99 16.46 -5.09
CA TYR A 162 15.13 16.07 -3.98
C TYR A 162 14.03 15.08 -4.38
N GLY A 163 13.52 14.36 -3.38
CA GLY A 163 12.44 13.37 -3.55
C GLY A 163 12.45 12.30 -2.44
N PRO A 164 11.74 11.18 -2.64
CA PRO A 164 11.70 10.08 -1.67
C PRO A 164 13.06 9.42 -1.40
N VAL A 165 13.23 8.89 -0.18
CA VAL A 165 14.43 8.13 0.26
C VAL A 165 14.77 6.98 -0.70
N SER A 166 13.75 6.25 -1.16
CA SER A 166 13.93 5.11 -2.07
C SER A 166 14.52 5.53 -3.41
N VAL A 167 14.12 6.70 -3.93
CA VAL A 167 14.64 7.25 -5.19
C VAL A 167 16.12 7.58 -5.03
N GLY A 168 16.46 8.34 -3.98
CA GLY A 168 17.84 8.72 -3.68
C GLY A 168 18.74 7.48 -3.52
N SER A 169 18.29 6.48 -2.77
CA SER A 169 19.06 5.27 -2.47
C SER A 169 19.34 4.43 -3.73
N ILE A 170 18.30 4.16 -4.54
CA ILE A 170 18.44 3.34 -5.75
C ILE A 170 19.29 4.05 -6.81
N ARG A 171 19.05 5.35 -7.06
CA ARG A 171 19.82 6.11 -8.08
C ARG A 171 21.30 6.19 -7.73
N LYS A 172 21.62 6.48 -6.47
CA LYS A 172 23.02 6.60 -6.00
C LYS A 172 23.73 5.24 -5.99
N GLY A 173 22.98 4.15 -5.80
CA GLY A 173 23.47 2.77 -5.86
C GLY A 173 23.38 2.12 -7.25
N LYS A 174 23.04 2.87 -8.31
CA LYS A 174 22.71 2.32 -9.64
C LYS A 174 23.68 1.24 -10.13
N LEU A 175 24.99 1.52 -10.11
CA LEU A 175 26.02 0.59 -10.59
C LEU A 175 25.96 -0.79 -9.92
N LEU A 176 25.59 -0.83 -8.64
CA LEU A 176 25.48 -2.06 -7.87
C LEU A 176 24.11 -2.73 -8.08
N PHE A 177 23.04 -1.95 -8.03
CA PHE A 177 21.67 -2.47 -8.10
C PHE A 177 21.26 -2.93 -9.50
N GLU A 178 21.72 -2.27 -10.55
CA GLU A 178 21.46 -2.66 -11.94
C GLU A 178 21.95 -4.08 -12.24
N GLN A 179 23.03 -4.52 -11.58
CA GLN A 179 23.53 -5.88 -11.68
C GLN A 179 22.67 -6.91 -10.93
N ALA A 180 21.89 -6.49 -9.94
CA ALA A 180 21.01 -7.36 -9.16
C ALA A 180 19.59 -7.49 -9.77
N PHE A 181 19.14 -6.52 -10.57
CA PHE A 181 17.78 -6.50 -11.10
C PHE A 181 17.54 -7.51 -12.24
N ALA A 182 16.29 -7.98 -12.32
CA ALA A 182 15.79 -8.88 -13.35
C ALA A 182 15.36 -8.15 -14.63
N HIS A 183 15.20 -6.83 -14.57
CA HIS A 183 14.79 -5.93 -15.65
C HIS A 183 15.80 -4.77 -15.82
N PRO A 184 15.80 -4.06 -16.97
CA PRO A 184 16.62 -2.87 -17.16
C PRO A 184 16.33 -1.77 -16.13
N PHE A 185 17.34 -1.01 -15.74
CA PHE A 185 17.17 0.12 -14.81
C PHE A 185 16.21 1.18 -15.37
N ARG A 186 16.24 1.40 -16.69
CA ARG A 186 15.37 2.34 -17.42
C ARG A 186 13.87 2.07 -17.21
N ALA A 187 13.48 0.82 -16.93
CA ALA A 187 12.08 0.51 -16.63
C ALA A 187 11.57 1.24 -15.37
N LEU A 188 12.44 1.49 -14.38
CA LEU A 188 12.09 2.20 -13.14
C LEU A 188 11.94 3.72 -13.35
N GLU A 189 12.41 4.23 -14.48
CA GLU A 189 12.32 5.64 -14.85
C GLU A 189 11.01 5.97 -15.57
N ILE A 190 10.13 5.00 -15.84
CA ILE A 190 8.82 5.29 -16.42
C ILE A 190 7.97 6.06 -15.39
N SER A 191 7.43 7.21 -15.79
CA SER A 191 6.64 8.07 -14.89
C SER A 191 5.25 7.51 -14.61
N ASP A 192 4.61 6.89 -15.61
CA ASP A 192 3.31 6.26 -15.44
C ASP A 192 3.41 5.00 -14.57
N THR A 193 2.61 4.96 -13.51
CA THR A 193 2.70 3.90 -12.49
C THR A 193 2.31 2.54 -13.04
N LEU A 194 1.25 2.46 -13.85
CA LEU A 194 0.81 1.19 -14.43
C LEU A 194 1.85 0.68 -15.42
N ALA A 195 2.27 1.52 -16.37
CA ALA A 195 3.27 1.16 -17.38
C ALA A 195 4.59 0.72 -16.74
N ARG A 196 5.04 1.40 -15.68
CA ARG A 196 6.24 1.01 -14.93
C ARG A 196 6.12 -0.40 -14.33
N HIS A 197 5.03 -0.68 -13.60
CA HIS A 197 4.82 -2.01 -13.01
C HIS A 197 4.73 -3.09 -14.10
N TYR A 198 3.94 -2.83 -15.15
CA TYR A 198 3.77 -3.75 -16.27
C TYR A 198 5.10 -4.10 -16.92
N VAL A 199 5.91 -3.10 -17.30
CA VAL A 199 7.22 -3.33 -17.94
C VAL A 199 8.18 -4.06 -17.01
N CYS A 200 8.25 -3.70 -15.72
CA CYS A 200 9.10 -4.41 -14.78
C CYS A 200 8.70 -5.89 -14.63
N LEU A 201 7.40 -6.18 -14.58
CA LEU A 201 6.88 -7.55 -14.53
C LEU A 201 7.16 -8.31 -15.83
N LEU A 202 6.91 -7.68 -16.99
CA LEU A 202 7.16 -8.27 -18.31
C LEU A 202 8.62 -8.74 -18.47
N PHE A 203 9.58 -7.87 -18.13
CA PHE A 203 11.00 -8.24 -18.15
C PHE A 203 11.36 -9.28 -17.08
N SER A 204 10.70 -9.25 -15.92
CA SER A 204 10.95 -10.22 -14.85
C SER A 204 10.41 -11.63 -15.19
N LEU A 205 9.28 -11.73 -15.91
CA LEU A 205 8.70 -13.01 -16.36
C LEU A 205 9.61 -13.76 -17.34
N ARG A 206 10.41 -13.01 -18.11
CA ARG A 206 11.46 -13.52 -19.00
C ARG A 206 12.69 -14.05 -18.24
N ASN A 207 12.94 -13.57 -17.02
CA ASN A 207 14.17 -13.84 -16.30
C ASN A 207 14.10 -15.13 -15.48
N SER A 208 14.77 -16.20 -15.93
CA SER A 208 14.83 -17.49 -15.22
C SER A 208 15.67 -17.46 -13.94
N ASP A 209 16.50 -16.42 -13.76
CA ASP A 209 17.36 -16.25 -12.58
C ASP A 209 16.69 -15.38 -11.50
N LEU A 210 15.43 -14.97 -11.67
CA LEU A 210 14.68 -14.26 -10.65
C LEU A 210 14.50 -15.15 -9.41
N ARG A 211 14.91 -14.65 -8.25
CA ARG A 211 14.81 -15.35 -6.95
C ARG A 211 14.21 -14.50 -5.84
N GLY A 212 14.10 -13.18 -6.00
CA GLY A 212 13.57 -12.30 -4.98
C GLY A 212 12.65 -11.24 -5.54
N MET A 213 11.60 -10.88 -4.78
CA MET A 213 10.82 -9.65 -5.01
C MET A 213 11.05 -8.69 -3.84
N VAL A 214 11.23 -7.40 -4.14
CA VAL A 214 11.65 -6.40 -3.16
C VAL A 214 10.77 -5.17 -3.25
N THR A 215 10.18 -4.77 -2.12
CA THR A 215 9.47 -3.50 -1.94
C THR A 215 9.75 -2.96 -0.55
N ASN A 216 9.43 -1.68 -0.30
CA ASN A 216 9.61 -1.11 1.04
C ASN A 216 8.51 -1.53 2.01
N PHE A 217 7.28 -1.72 1.54
CA PHE A 217 6.12 -2.00 2.39
C PHE A 217 5.26 -3.12 1.80
N PRO A 218 4.62 -3.95 2.64
CA PRO A 218 3.94 -5.16 2.17
C PRO A 218 2.76 -4.86 1.25
N MET A 219 2.03 -3.77 1.46
CA MET A 219 0.92 -3.38 0.59
C MET A 219 1.38 -3.04 -0.84
N LEU A 220 2.60 -2.52 -1.03
CA LEU A 220 3.16 -2.27 -2.36
C LEU A 220 3.51 -3.57 -3.08
N LEU A 221 3.94 -4.59 -2.31
CA LEU A 221 4.19 -5.92 -2.86
C LEU A 221 2.88 -6.57 -3.29
N LEU A 222 1.85 -6.57 -2.44
CA LEU A 222 0.51 -7.08 -2.77
C LEU A 222 -0.07 -6.40 -4.01
N ARG A 223 0.12 -5.08 -4.15
CA ARG A 223 -0.27 -4.37 -5.37
C ARG A 223 0.47 -4.86 -6.60
N THR A 224 1.78 -5.12 -6.48
CA THR A 224 2.56 -5.69 -7.59
C THR A 224 2.06 -7.08 -7.96
N CYS A 225 1.62 -7.89 -6.99
CA CYS A 225 0.92 -9.15 -7.24
C CYS A 225 -0.41 -8.94 -7.97
N GLY A 226 -1.20 -7.94 -7.55
CA GLY A 226 -2.45 -7.56 -8.20
C GLY A 226 -2.25 -7.17 -9.68
N TYR A 227 -1.20 -6.41 -10.00
CA TYR A 227 -0.85 -6.11 -11.39
C TYR A 227 -0.50 -7.36 -12.19
N LEU A 228 0.26 -8.30 -11.60
CA LEU A 228 0.60 -9.55 -12.29
C LEU A 228 -0.64 -10.37 -12.63
N GLU A 229 -1.60 -10.47 -11.71
CA GLU A 229 -2.83 -11.23 -11.93
C GLU A 229 -3.79 -10.53 -12.89
N GLN A 230 -4.01 -9.22 -12.69
CA GLN A 230 -4.94 -8.46 -13.51
C GLN A 230 -4.53 -8.43 -14.99
N TYR A 231 -3.23 -8.33 -15.26
CA TYR A 231 -2.68 -8.19 -16.61
C TYR A 231 -1.99 -9.48 -17.09
N ALA A 232 -2.30 -10.64 -16.49
CA ALA A 232 -1.61 -11.90 -16.78
C ALA A 232 -1.66 -12.26 -18.28
N GLU A 233 -2.84 -12.19 -18.90
CA GLU A 233 -3.04 -12.50 -20.32
C GLU A 233 -2.25 -11.54 -21.23
N ASP A 234 -2.32 -10.24 -20.95
CA ASP A 234 -1.60 -9.21 -21.72
C ASP A 234 -0.07 -9.40 -21.60
N LEU A 235 0.43 -9.62 -20.38
CA LEU A 235 1.84 -9.89 -20.12
C LEU A 235 2.34 -11.14 -20.84
N ILE A 236 1.54 -12.21 -20.84
CA ILE A 236 1.86 -13.45 -21.56
C ILE A 236 1.85 -13.22 -23.07
N HIS A 237 0.87 -12.47 -23.59
CA HIS A 237 0.79 -12.11 -24.99
C HIS A 237 2.01 -11.30 -25.46
N ASP A 238 2.37 -10.24 -24.73
CA ASP A 238 3.53 -9.40 -25.04
C ASP A 238 4.85 -10.19 -24.95
N LEU A 239 4.95 -11.13 -24.00
CA LEU A 239 6.09 -12.05 -23.89
C LEU A 239 6.17 -13.03 -25.08
N GLU A 240 5.03 -13.49 -25.59
CA GLU A 240 4.94 -14.37 -26.75
C GLU A 240 5.32 -13.65 -28.05
N GLN A 241 4.78 -12.45 -28.26
CA GLN A 241 5.00 -11.67 -29.48
C GLN A 241 6.33 -10.91 -29.47
N GLY A 242 6.93 -10.69 -28.30
CA GLY A 242 8.12 -9.86 -28.18
C GLY A 242 7.82 -8.37 -28.36
N THR A 243 6.65 -7.94 -27.89
CA THR A 243 6.17 -6.55 -27.95
C THR A 243 6.10 -5.93 -26.56
N ILE A 244 6.07 -4.60 -26.50
CA ILE A 244 5.67 -3.84 -25.32
C ILE A 244 4.42 -3.06 -25.72
N ALA A 245 3.27 -3.36 -25.12
CA ALA A 245 1.98 -2.78 -25.49
C ALA A 245 2.05 -1.27 -25.80
N ALA A 246 1.53 -0.90 -26.97
CA ALA A 246 1.58 0.47 -27.49
C ALA A 246 0.70 1.45 -26.69
N SER A 247 -0.33 0.92 -26.01
CA SER A 247 -1.22 1.68 -25.12
C SER A 247 -0.52 2.16 -23.84
N LEU A 248 0.61 1.58 -23.46
CA LEU A 248 1.35 1.97 -22.26
C LEU A 248 1.99 3.35 -22.46
N LYS A 249 1.69 4.24 -21.52
CA LYS A 249 2.27 5.59 -21.43
C LYS A 249 3.73 5.49 -20.99
N ILE A 250 4.63 5.45 -21.98
CA ILE A 250 6.08 5.36 -21.78
C ILE A 250 6.75 6.47 -22.57
N GLU A 251 7.68 7.18 -21.94
CA GLU A 251 8.46 8.23 -22.55
C GLU A 251 9.23 7.69 -23.78
N PRO A 252 9.23 8.40 -24.94
CA PRO A 252 9.75 7.83 -26.20
C PRO A 252 11.20 7.35 -26.14
N ASP A 253 12.07 8.06 -25.42
CA ASP A 253 13.48 7.70 -25.24
C ASP A 253 13.66 6.47 -24.32
N ILE A 254 12.80 6.32 -23.31
CA ILE A 254 12.77 5.13 -22.45
C ILE A 254 12.26 3.92 -23.26
N ARG A 255 11.16 4.09 -23.98
CA ARG A 255 10.58 3.03 -24.83
C ARG A 255 11.58 2.51 -25.85
N ALA A 256 12.23 3.41 -26.59
CA ALA A 256 13.22 3.04 -27.59
C ALA A 256 14.42 2.29 -27.00
N ASP A 257 14.82 2.57 -25.76
CA ASP A 257 15.88 1.81 -25.07
C ASP A 257 15.41 0.43 -24.63
N LEU A 258 14.20 0.32 -24.07
CA LEU A 258 13.62 -0.95 -23.64
C LEU A 258 13.39 -1.91 -24.82
N GLU A 259 12.85 -1.41 -25.93
CA GLU A 259 12.55 -2.20 -27.13
C GLU A 259 13.83 -2.75 -27.79
N LYS A 260 14.98 -2.06 -27.69
CA LYS A 260 16.28 -2.59 -28.15
C LYS A 260 16.72 -3.85 -27.41
N HIS A 261 16.32 -3.99 -26.15
CA HIS A 261 16.69 -5.11 -25.29
C HIS A 261 15.57 -6.17 -25.17
N TRP A 262 14.47 -5.98 -25.90
CA TRP A 262 13.30 -6.84 -25.85
C TRP A 262 13.22 -7.81 -27.03
N SER A 263 12.83 -9.05 -26.75
CA SER A 263 12.55 -10.03 -27.80
C SER A 263 11.60 -11.12 -27.29
N ALA A 264 10.90 -11.76 -28.23
CA ALA A 264 9.92 -12.80 -27.96
C ALA A 264 10.50 -14.01 -27.19
N VAL A 265 9.72 -14.57 -26.28
CA VAL A 265 10.04 -15.81 -25.54
C VAL A 265 8.85 -16.77 -25.53
N PRO A 266 8.43 -17.32 -26.70
CA PRO A 266 7.17 -18.06 -26.84
C PRO A 266 7.07 -19.30 -25.94
N LYS A 267 8.19 -20.00 -25.71
CA LYS A 267 8.21 -21.18 -24.81
C LYS A 267 7.81 -20.82 -23.38
N ARG A 268 8.29 -19.68 -22.90
CA ARG A 268 7.97 -19.19 -21.55
C ARG A 268 6.52 -18.71 -21.47
N ALA A 269 6.06 -18.00 -22.50
CA ALA A 269 4.67 -17.58 -22.60
C ALA A 269 3.71 -18.78 -22.61
N ALA A 270 4.00 -19.83 -23.38
CA ALA A 270 3.19 -21.05 -23.41
C ALA A 270 3.13 -21.75 -22.04
N GLN A 271 4.25 -21.80 -21.30
CA GLN A 271 4.27 -22.32 -19.94
C GLN A 271 3.35 -21.53 -19.02
N LEU A 272 3.49 -20.19 -19.01
CA LEU A 272 2.68 -19.31 -18.16
C LEU A 272 1.20 -19.37 -18.53
N ARG A 273 0.86 -19.46 -19.83
CA ARG A 273 -0.52 -19.63 -20.31
C ARG A 273 -1.13 -20.92 -19.81
N SER A 274 -0.38 -22.03 -19.86
CA SER A 274 -0.83 -23.29 -19.30
C SER A 274 -1.09 -23.20 -17.80
N THR A 275 -0.20 -22.54 -17.05
CA THR A 275 -0.41 -22.32 -15.60
C THR A 275 -1.66 -21.48 -15.35
N LEU A 276 -1.83 -20.38 -16.06
CA LEU A 276 -3.00 -19.51 -15.92
C LEU A 276 -4.32 -20.25 -16.21
N GLN A 277 -4.34 -21.10 -17.24
CA GLN A 277 -5.51 -21.90 -17.60
C GLN A 277 -5.87 -22.96 -16.55
N ILE A 278 -4.86 -23.55 -15.89
CA ILE A 278 -5.06 -24.59 -14.87
C ILE A 278 -5.50 -23.96 -13.54
N GLU A 279 -4.81 -22.91 -13.11
CA GLU A 279 -4.96 -22.32 -11.78
C GLU A 279 -6.03 -21.21 -11.73
N GLY A 280 -6.46 -20.69 -12.89
CA GLY A 280 -7.41 -19.58 -13.00
C GLY A 280 -6.84 -18.21 -12.60
N ARG A 281 -5.58 -18.15 -12.16
CA ARG A 281 -4.84 -16.92 -11.79
C ARG A 281 -3.34 -17.10 -11.99
N LEU A 282 -2.58 -16.00 -12.00
CA LEU A 282 -1.12 -16.02 -12.11
C LEU A 282 -0.47 -15.26 -10.94
N THR A 283 -0.24 -15.95 -9.82
CA THR A 283 0.46 -15.38 -8.67
C THR A 283 1.99 -15.35 -8.91
N PRO A 284 2.76 -14.57 -8.13
CA PRO A 284 4.21 -14.61 -8.20
C PRO A 284 4.80 -16.00 -8.01
N LYS A 285 4.23 -16.82 -7.11
CA LYS A 285 4.73 -18.17 -6.86
C LYS A 285 4.47 -19.13 -8.01
N LEU A 286 3.34 -18.97 -8.69
CA LEU A 286 3.00 -19.70 -9.92
C LEU A 286 3.87 -19.25 -11.11
N ALA A 287 4.08 -17.94 -11.25
CA ALA A 287 4.96 -17.39 -12.26
C ALA A 287 6.41 -17.83 -12.04
N TRP A 288 6.93 -17.71 -10.83
CA TRP A 288 8.30 -18.04 -10.46
C TRP A 288 8.33 -19.13 -9.39
N THR A 289 8.17 -20.39 -9.82
CA THR A 289 8.20 -21.57 -8.93
C THR A 289 9.43 -21.61 -8.03
N ASP A 290 10.52 -21.07 -8.56
CA ASP A 290 11.87 -21.03 -8.02
C ASP A 290 12.17 -19.78 -7.16
N LEU A 291 11.14 -18.97 -6.84
CA LEU A 291 11.23 -17.81 -5.97
C LEU A 291 11.75 -18.23 -4.58
N SER A 292 12.87 -17.63 -4.19
CA SER A 292 13.60 -17.98 -2.97
C SER A 292 13.15 -17.16 -1.76
N PHE A 293 12.76 -15.90 -1.96
CA PHE A 293 12.35 -15.00 -0.88
C PHE A 293 11.58 -13.78 -1.37
N VAL A 294 10.99 -13.05 -0.45
CA VAL A 294 10.52 -11.67 -0.64
C VAL A 294 11.17 -10.76 0.40
N THR A 295 11.37 -9.49 0.08
CA THR A 295 11.87 -8.47 1.02
C THR A 295 10.88 -7.33 1.13
N THR A 296 10.48 -7.02 2.36
CA THR A 296 9.58 -5.92 2.67
C THR A 296 9.67 -5.55 4.15
N ALA A 297 9.22 -4.35 4.54
CA ALA A 297 9.23 -3.94 5.94
C ALA A 297 8.44 -4.93 6.80
N ARG A 298 9.06 -5.33 7.92
CA ARG A 298 8.43 -6.06 9.02
C ARG A 298 8.27 -5.14 10.23
N GLY A 299 7.27 -5.41 11.06
CA GLY A 299 6.92 -4.57 12.22
C GLY A 299 5.85 -3.49 11.95
N GLY A 300 5.45 -2.79 13.01
CA GLY A 300 4.35 -1.81 12.96
C GLY A 300 3.08 -2.39 12.34
N THR A 301 2.55 -1.72 11.32
CA THR A 301 1.33 -2.14 10.63
C THR A 301 1.53 -3.25 9.59
N SER A 302 2.76 -3.71 9.36
CA SER A 302 3.02 -4.71 8.31
C SER A 302 2.29 -6.03 8.56
N GLY A 303 2.15 -6.45 9.82
CA GLY A 303 1.54 -7.75 10.19
C GLY A 303 0.18 -7.97 9.52
N PHE A 304 -0.68 -6.94 9.53
CA PHE A 304 -1.99 -6.96 8.89
C PHE A 304 -1.95 -7.37 7.40
N TYR A 305 -1.00 -6.82 6.63
CA TYR A 305 -0.86 -7.13 5.21
C TYR A 305 -0.14 -8.46 4.98
N LEU A 306 0.75 -8.88 5.90
CA LEU A 306 1.48 -10.14 5.79
C LEU A 306 0.55 -11.36 5.90
N ASP A 307 -0.62 -11.24 6.54
CA ASP A 307 -1.63 -12.31 6.60
C ASP A 307 -2.11 -12.74 5.20
N ARG A 308 -2.06 -11.85 4.19
CA ARG A 308 -2.42 -12.15 2.79
C ARG A 308 -1.27 -12.74 1.97
N PHE A 309 -0.04 -12.74 2.49
CA PHE A 309 1.12 -13.21 1.71
C PHE A 309 1.05 -14.69 1.31
N PRO A 310 0.54 -15.62 2.15
CA PRO A 310 0.40 -17.02 1.77
C PRO A 310 -0.35 -17.21 0.44
N ASP A 311 -1.38 -16.40 0.14
CA ASP A 311 -2.17 -16.50 -1.09
C ASP A 311 -1.39 -16.20 -2.39
N TYR A 312 -0.25 -15.51 -2.27
CA TYR A 312 0.56 -15.09 -3.41
C TYR A 312 1.95 -15.74 -3.44
N PHE A 313 2.46 -16.12 -2.27
CA PHE A 313 3.85 -16.50 -2.06
C PHE A 313 4.02 -17.89 -1.41
N ASP A 314 2.93 -18.57 -1.02
CA ASP A 314 2.96 -19.77 -0.19
C ASP A 314 3.88 -19.56 1.04
N ASN A 315 4.71 -20.56 1.35
CA ASN A 315 5.71 -20.53 2.42
C ASN A 315 7.04 -19.84 2.02
N THR A 316 7.02 -18.91 1.05
CA THR A 316 8.25 -18.22 0.63
C THR A 316 8.76 -17.31 1.76
N PRO A 317 10.02 -17.46 2.20
CA PRO A 317 10.58 -16.67 3.30
C PRO A 317 10.53 -15.16 3.07
N ILE A 318 10.19 -14.40 4.11
CA ILE A 318 10.09 -12.94 4.09
C ILE A 318 11.28 -12.34 4.86
N PHE A 319 12.04 -11.47 4.23
CA PHE A 319 13.17 -10.77 4.82
C PHE A 319 12.81 -9.31 5.14
N GLY A 320 13.15 -8.84 6.34
CA GLY A 320 12.87 -7.46 6.76
C GLY A 320 13.80 -6.41 6.16
N GLY A 321 14.97 -6.81 5.65
CA GLY A 321 15.97 -5.89 5.12
C GLY A 321 16.55 -5.00 6.22
N VAL A 322 16.19 -3.72 6.21
CA VAL A 322 16.54 -2.73 7.23
C VAL A 322 15.29 -1.99 7.67
N TYR A 323 15.22 -1.63 8.96
CA TYR A 323 14.27 -0.61 9.43
C TYR A 323 14.98 0.75 9.41
N GLY A 324 14.41 1.73 8.72
CA GLY A 324 14.98 3.05 8.53
C GLY A 324 13.94 4.10 8.15
N SER A 325 14.37 5.35 8.17
CA SER A 325 13.63 6.54 7.76
C SER A 325 14.49 7.42 6.83
N ALA A 326 14.02 8.63 6.52
CA ALA A 326 14.85 9.60 5.80
C ALA A 326 16.04 10.11 6.62
N GLU A 327 15.88 10.11 7.95
CA GLU A 327 16.81 10.67 8.94
C GLU A 327 17.87 9.69 9.42
N ALA A 328 17.57 8.38 9.43
CA ALA A 328 18.47 7.35 9.94
C ALA A 328 18.13 5.93 9.44
N THR A 329 19.11 5.03 9.53
CA THR A 329 18.87 3.58 9.52
C THR A 329 18.92 3.10 10.97
N PHE A 330 17.91 2.38 11.44
CA PHE A 330 17.78 2.01 12.85
C PHE A 330 18.18 0.56 13.10
N SER A 331 17.86 -0.37 12.22
CA SER A 331 18.23 -1.78 12.42
C SER A 331 18.45 -2.56 11.13
N VAL A 332 19.15 -3.68 11.27
CA VAL A 332 19.43 -4.68 10.21
C VAL A 332 18.85 -6.02 10.63
N TYR A 333 18.04 -6.65 9.78
CA TYR A 333 17.40 -7.93 10.11
C TYR A 333 18.41 -9.10 10.02
N PRO A 334 18.50 -9.95 11.06
CA PRO A 334 19.46 -11.05 11.10
C PRO A 334 19.04 -12.29 10.31
N ASP A 335 17.74 -12.51 10.10
CA ASP A 335 17.23 -13.70 9.41
C ASP A 335 15.82 -13.48 8.80
N PHE A 336 15.35 -14.44 8.02
CA PHE A 336 14.00 -14.48 7.45
C PHE A 336 12.94 -14.81 8.49
N ASN A 337 11.73 -14.27 8.29
CA ASN A 337 10.56 -14.47 9.14
C ASN A 337 10.82 -14.09 10.61
N PHE A 338 11.68 -13.12 10.82
CA PHE A 338 12.08 -12.63 12.13
C PHE A 338 11.68 -11.16 12.28
N ASP A 339 11.06 -10.81 13.40
CA ASP A 339 10.45 -9.48 13.58
C ASP A 339 11.37 -8.45 14.26
N GLY A 340 12.48 -8.88 14.85
CA GLY A 340 13.48 -8.01 15.47
C GLY A 340 14.65 -7.69 14.55
N GLY A 341 15.01 -6.42 14.41
CA GLY A 341 16.25 -6.03 13.73
C GLY A 341 17.35 -5.72 14.73
N ILE A 342 18.59 -6.13 14.45
CA ILE A 342 19.78 -5.75 15.23
C ILE A 342 19.96 -4.24 15.10
N LEU A 343 20.03 -3.51 16.20
CA LEU A 343 20.29 -2.07 16.19
C LEU A 343 21.53 -1.76 15.32
N ALA A 344 21.37 -0.84 14.36
CA ALA A 344 22.36 -0.52 13.35
C ALA A 344 23.44 0.41 13.91
N ILE A 345 24.17 -0.03 14.94
CA ILE A 345 25.13 0.73 15.75
C ILE A 345 26.31 1.36 14.99
N GLU A 346 26.51 1.03 13.72
CA GLU A 346 27.50 1.69 12.83
C GLU A 346 26.91 2.84 12.00
N SER A 347 25.59 3.07 12.08
CA SER A 347 24.87 4.03 11.22
C SER A 347 24.37 5.29 11.94
N GLY A 348 24.41 5.28 13.27
CA GLY A 348 23.98 6.38 14.12
C GLY A 348 24.42 6.14 15.55
N PHE A 349 24.45 7.18 16.37
CA PHE A 349 24.47 7.05 17.82
C PHE A 349 23.03 7.09 18.33
N PHE A 350 22.64 6.08 19.09
CA PHE A 350 21.25 5.86 19.51
C PHE A 350 21.10 6.03 21.02
N GLU A 351 20.01 6.69 21.41
CA GLU A 351 19.56 6.75 22.80
C GLU A 351 18.08 6.33 22.86
N PHE A 352 17.67 5.85 24.03
CA PHE A 352 16.32 5.34 24.26
C PHE A 352 15.68 6.12 25.40
N VAL A 353 14.48 6.65 25.19
CA VAL A 353 13.71 7.34 26.21
C VAL A 353 12.71 6.37 26.83
N PRO A 354 12.85 6.01 28.11
CA PRO A 354 11.90 5.19 28.84
C PRO A 354 10.50 5.79 28.88
N THR A 355 9.48 4.94 29.05
CA THR A 355 8.06 5.34 29.03
C THR A 355 7.71 6.39 30.08
N ASP A 356 8.29 6.31 31.28
CA ASP A 356 8.10 7.29 32.37
C ASP A 356 8.71 8.67 32.06
N GLN A 357 9.63 8.73 31.09
CA GLN A 357 10.31 9.97 30.68
C GLN A 357 9.66 10.63 29.45
N TRP A 358 8.62 10.05 28.85
CA TRP A 358 8.05 10.54 27.58
C TRP A 358 7.47 11.96 27.63
N HIS A 359 7.03 12.41 28.80
CA HIS A 359 6.42 13.72 29.00
C HIS A 359 7.36 14.74 29.65
N VAL A 360 8.62 14.37 29.86
CA VAL A 360 9.64 15.25 30.42
C VAL A 360 10.31 16.03 29.30
N GLU A 361 10.44 17.35 29.47
CA GLU A 361 11.05 18.25 28.48
C GLU A 361 12.53 17.89 28.19
N HIS A 362 13.27 17.55 29.24
CA HIS A 362 14.65 17.06 29.16
C HIS A 362 14.71 15.63 29.70
N PRO A 363 14.31 14.64 28.89
CA PRO A 363 14.16 13.27 29.37
C PRO A 363 15.53 12.67 29.69
N LYS A 364 15.58 11.87 30.76
CA LYS A 364 16.70 10.95 30.95
C LYS A 364 16.65 9.85 29.89
N THR A 365 17.79 9.51 29.34
CA THR A 365 17.91 8.53 28.26
C THR A 365 18.83 7.38 28.65
N LEU A 366 18.59 6.24 28.03
CA LEU A 366 19.38 5.02 28.14
C LEU A 366 20.20 4.81 26.87
N LEU A 367 21.36 4.18 27.00
CA LEU A 367 22.21 3.71 25.92
C LEU A 367 21.78 2.31 25.49
N PRO A 368 22.22 1.81 24.33
CA PRO A 368 21.79 0.51 23.81
C PRO A 368 22.07 -0.68 24.75
N HIS A 369 23.06 -0.62 25.64
CA HIS A 369 23.35 -1.71 26.57
C HIS A 369 22.58 -1.61 27.89
N GLU A 370 21.86 -0.51 28.11
CA GLU A 370 21.11 -0.22 29.34
C GLU A 370 19.61 -0.54 29.21
N VAL A 371 19.14 -0.85 27.99
CA VAL A 371 17.72 -1.18 27.74
C VAL A 371 17.38 -2.59 28.21
N GLU A 372 16.10 -2.82 28.47
CA GLU A 372 15.59 -4.09 28.96
C GLU A 372 14.67 -4.75 27.93
N MET A 373 14.72 -6.08 27.86
CA MET A 373 13.85 -6.87 26.99
C MET A 373 12.38 -6.76 27.40
N GLY A 374 11.49 -6.70 26.42
CA GLY A 374 10.04 -6.54 26.59
C GLY A 374 9.59 -5.11 26.88
N GLN A 375 10.53 -4.16 27.03
CA GLN A 375 10.21 -2.77 27.30
C GLN A 375 10.08 -1.93 26.02
N TYR A 376 9.29 -0.86 26.14
CA TYR A 376 9.05 0.12 25.08
C TYR A 376 9.88 1.38 25.31
N TYR A 377 10.42 1.93 24.22
CA TYR A 377 11.22 3.14 24.26
C TYR A 377 10.91 4.02 23.07
N ARG A 378 11.01 5.33 23.27
CA ARG A 378 11.12 6.27 22.15
C ARG A 378 12.58 6.36 21.74
N ILE A 379 12.88 6.13 20.47
CA ILE A 379 14.26 6.11 19.96
C ILE A 379 14.70 7.51 19.54
N LEU A 380 15.91 7.88 19.95
CA LEU A 380 16.62 9.08 19.51
C LEU A 380 17.80 8.69 18.65
N VAL A 381 18.18 9.56 17.71
CA VAL A 381 19.33 9.32 16.85
C VAL A 381 20.18 10.58 16.63
N THR A 382 21.49 10.40 16.67
CA THR A 382 22.49 11.35 16.19
C THR A 382 23.17 10.78 14.95
N SER A 383 23.18 11.50 13.82
CA SER A 383 23.62 10.96 12.52
C SER A 383 24.44 11.95 11.68
N TYR A 384 25.13 11.44 10.66
CA TYR A 384 25.91 12.24 9.71
C TYR A 384 25.06 13.12 8.77
N SER A 385 23.73 13.10 8.89
CA SER A 385 22.87 14.13 8.28
C SER A 385 22.88 15.44 9.07
N GLY A 386 23.50 15.46 10.26
CA GLY A 386 23.59 16.66 11.11
C GLY A 386 22.40 16.83 12.06
N PHE A 387 21.70 15.74 12.35
CA PHE A 387 20.71 15.65 13.41
C PHE A 387 21.36 15.10 14.68
N TYR A 388 21.04 15.67 15.83
CA TYR A 388 21.62 15.33 17.13
C TYR A 388 20.51 15.08 18.13
N ARG A 389 20.56 13.93 18.82
CA ARG A 389 19.51 13.49 19.77
C ARG A 389 18.11 13.68 19.18
N TYR A 390 17.98 13.44 17.88
CA TYR A 390 16.79 13.78 17.12
C TYR A 390 15.65 12.87 17.50
N ASN A 391 14.58 13.50 17.98
CA ASN A 391 13.33 12.87 18.31
C ASN A 391 12.49 12.68 17.05
N ILE A 392 12.63 11.52 16.42
CA ILE A 392 11.80 11.13 15.28
C ILE A 392 10.36 10.79 15.70
N GLY A 393 10.14 10.50 16.99
CA GLY A 393 8.86 10.09 17.56
C GLY A 393 8.56 8.60 17.41
N ASP A 394 9.48 7.79 16.88
CA ASP A 394 9.26 6.35 16.74
C ASP A 394 9.38 5.65 18.11
N VAL A 395 8.40 4.79 18.41
CA VAL A 395 8.37 3.91 19.57
C VAL A 395 8.76 2.50 19.12
N VAL A 396 9.76 1.95 19.79
CA VAL A 396 10.33 0.63 19.54
C VAL A 396 10.21 -0.25 20.77
N GLU A 397 10.07 -1.55 20.55
CA GLU A 397 10.17 -2.57 21.60
C GLU A 397 11.52 -3.27 21.49
N VAL A 398 12.16 -3.54 22.62
CA VAL A 398 13.35 -4.38 22.68
C VAL A 398 12.91 -5.84 22.80
N VAL A 399 13.02 -6.60 21.72
CA VAL A 399 12.52 -7.99 21.65
C VAL A 399 13.59 -9.03 21.99
N GLY A 400 14.81 -8.59 22.29
CA GLY A 400 15.92 -9.47 22.67
C GLY A 400 17.27 -8.80 22.41
N PHE A 401 18.32 -9.62 22.37
CA PHE A 401 19.68 -9.18 22.09
C PHE A 401 20.34 -10.12 21.07
N TYR A 402 21.08 -9.54 20.13
CA TYR A 402 22.00 -10.24 19.25
C TYR A 402 23.42 -9.93 19.71
N GLU A 403 24.11 -10.94 20.24
CA GLU A 403 25.35 -10.75 20.99
C GLU A 403 25.11 -9.76 22.15
N GLN A 404 25.69 -8.56 22.12
CA GLN A 404 25.47 -7.50 23.12
C GLN A 404 24.60 -6.35 22.61
N THR A 405 24.11 -6.43 21.36
CA THR A 405 23.34 -5.35 20.73
C THR A 405 21.84 -5.65 20.80
N PRO A 406 20.99 -4.69 21.18
CA PRO A 406 19.54 -4.89 21.19
C PRO A 406 18.98 -5.29 19.84
N LEU A 407 18.01 -6.20 19.88
CA LEU A 407 17.05 -6.43 18.80
C LEU A 407 15.86 -5.52 19.05
N ILE A 408 15.54 -4.67 18.08
CA ILE A 408 14.43 -3.72 18.16
C ILE A 408 13.37 -3.99 17.09
N THR A 409 12.12 -3.77 17.45
CA THR A 409 10.97 -3.82 16.55
C THR A 409 10.22 -2.49 16.60
N PHE A 410 10.00 -1.86 15.45
CA PHE A 410 9.15 -0.69 15.35
C PHE A 410 7.70 -1.03 15.70
N ARG A 411 7.07 -0.21 16.54
CA ARG A 411 5.67 -0.41 16.97
C ARG A 411 4.75 0.66 16.42
N HIS A 412 5.03 1.92 16.71
CA HIS A 412 4.24 3.05 16.22
C HIS A 412 5.04 4.36 16.30
N ARG A 413 4.47 5.43 15.75
CA ARG A 413 5.01 6.79 15.87
C ARG A 413 4.13 7.62 16.81
N GLN A 414 4.78 8.42 17.66
CA GLN A 414 4.15 9.40 18.53
C GLN A 414 3.43 10.48 17.69
N GLY A 415 2.18 10.77 18.02
CA GLY A 415 1.37 11.79 17.31
C GLY A 415 0.46 11.27 16.20
N GLY A 416 0.18 9.96 16.15
CA GLY A 416 -0.96 9.37 15.45
C GLY A 416 -1.88 8.75 16.49
N LEU A 417 -2.71 9.58 17.11
CA LEU A 417 -3.67 9.17 18.14
C LEU A 417 -5.07 9.42 17.61
N LEU A 418 -6.02 8.58 18.02
CA LEU A 418 -7.45 8.81 17.85
C LEU A 418 -8.05 8.78 19.25
N SER A 419 -8.79 9.82 19.60
CA SER A 419 -9.40 9.96 20.93
C SER A 419 -10.82 10.50 20.77
N SER A 420 -11.83 9.76 21.23
CA SER A 420 -13.21 10.25 21.37
C SER A 420 -13.31 11.20 22.55
N THR A 421 -12.70 10.81 23.67
CA THR A 421 -12.66 11.59 24.90
C THR A 421 -11.22 11.75 25.38
N THR A 422 -10.82 11.03 26.43
CA THR A 422 -9.47 11.07 27.00
C THR A 422 -8.61 9.87 26.65
N GLU A 423 -9.22 8.80 26.12
CA GLU A 423 -8.51 7.58 25.74
C GLU A 423 -7.68 7.79 24.48
N LYS A 424 -6.52 7.15 24.41
CA LYS A 424 -5.58 7.32 23.29
C LYS A 424 -5.47 6.03 22.50
N THR A 425 -6.11 5.99 21.34
CA THR A 425 -6.01 4.86 20.41
C THR A 425 -4.90 5.11 19.39
N THR A 426 -3.96 4.16 19.25
CA THR A 426 -2.86 4.23 18.28
C THR A 426 -3.14 3.33 17.09
N GLU A 427 -2.41 3.56 15.99
CA GLU A 427 -2.43 2.66 14.82
C GLU A 427 -2.03 1.22 15.20
N PHE A 428 -1.14 1.07 16.19
CA PHE A 428 -0.72 -0.22 16.70
C PHE A 428 -1.88 -0.98 17.37
N HIS A 429 -2.65 -0.33 18.25
CA HIS A 429 -3.80 -0.96 18.90
C HIS A 429 -4.78 -1.51 17.85
N VAL A 430 -5.19 -0.68 16.90
CA VAL A 430 -6.24 -1.06 15.93
C VAL A 430 -5.75 -2.11 14.94
N THR A 431 -4.45 -2.12 14.62
CA THR A 431 -3.89 -3.14 13.73
C THR A 431 -3.78 -4.49 14.42
N GLN A 432 -3.47 -4.53 15.73
CA GLN A 432 -3.52 -5.77 16.52
C GLN A 432 -4.95 -6.32 16.60
N VAL A 433 -5.94 -5.45 16.83
CA VAL A 433 -7.36 -5.83 16.82
C VAL A 433 -7.74 -6.42 15.47
N MET A 434 -7.45 -5.73 14.36
CA MET A 434 -7.81 -6.22 13.02
C MET A 434 -7.10 -7.53 12.67
N GLN A 435 -5.85 -7.71 13.09
CA GLN A 435 -5.14 -8.97 12.90
C GLN A 435 -5.83 -10.14 13.61
N GLN A 436 -6.26 -9.95 14.87
CA GLN A 436 -7.03 -10.99 15.58
C GLN A 436 -8.36 -11.27 14.89
N LEU A 437 -9.05 -10.24 14.40
CA LEU A 437 -10.33 -10.41 13.71
C LEU A 437 -10.20 -11.15 12.38
N GLN A 438 -9.17 -10.87 11.57
CA GLN A 438 -8.90 -11.62 10.34
C GLN A 438 -8.72 -13.12 10.64
N GLN A 439 -8.03 -13.45 11.74
CA GLN A 439 -7.81 -14.83 12.16
C GLN A 439 -9.09 -15.49 12.69
N GLU A 440 -9.81 -14.82 13.59
CA GLU A 440 -11.05 -15.36 14.20
C GLU A 440 -12.15 -15.63 13.18
N PHE A 441 -12.30 -14.75 12.20
CA PHE A 441 -13.34 -14.83 11.18
C PHE A 441 -12.88 -15.54 9.91
N ASN A 442 -11.62 -15.97 9.85
CA ASN A 442 -10.98 -16.50 8.64
C ASN A 442 -11.29 -15.61 7.42
N LEU A 443 -11.00 -14.32 7.58
CA LEU A 443 -11.38 -13.25 6.67
C LEU A 443 -10.14 -12.44 6.28
N HIS A 444 -10.03 -12.07 5.02
CA HIS A 444 -9.02 -11.10 4.57
C HIS A 444 -9.65 -9.75 4.23
N LEU A 445 -9.01 -8.67 4.69
CA LEU A 445 -9.38 -7.29 4.38
C LEU A 445 -8.40 -6.72 3.33
N ASP A 446 -8.89 -5.88 2.41
CA ASP A 446 -8.00 -5.14 1.52
C ASP A 446 -7.27 -4.03 2.29
N ASP A 447 -8.02 -3.23 3.05
CA ASP A 447 -7.52 -2.20 3.94
C ASP A 447 -8.60 -1.85 4.99
N PHE A 448 -8.23 -1.06 6.00
CA PHE A 448 -9.18 -0.50 6.95
C PHE A 448 -8.72 0.87 7.46
N CYS A 449 -9.65 1.66 7.99
CA CYS A 449 -9.35 2.91 8.65
C CYS A 449 -10.39 3.20 9.73
N ILE A 450 -9.94 3.49 10.94
CA ILE A 450 -10.79 3.89 12.05
C ILE A 450 -10.85 5.40 12.15
N THR A 451 -12.06 5.94 12.08
CA THR A 451 -12.32 7.37 12.21
C THR A 451 -13.27 7.63 13.37
N LEU A 452 -13.53 8.90 13.66
CA LEU A 452 -14.59 9.31 14.59
C LEU A 452 -15.82 9.78 13.82
N SER A 453 -17.00 9.47 14.34
CA SER A 453 -18.26 9.96 13.78
C SER A 453 -18.30 11.48 13.74
N ASP A 454 -18.90 12.01 12.68
CA ASP A 454 -19.20 13.44 12.62
C ASP A 454 -20.56 13.77 13.24
N GLY A 455 -20.71 14.99 13.75
CA GLY A 455 -21.98 15.47 14.30
C GLY A 455 -22.40 14.91 15.67
N GLU A 456 -21.62 14.03 16.30
CA GLU A 456 -21.91 13.44 17.62
C GLU A 456 -20.85 13.81 18.68
N PHE A 457 -21.29 14.00 19.92
CA PHE A 457 -20.43 14.21 21.08
C PHE A 457 -20.95 13.44 22.32
N PRO A 458 -20.14 12.56 22.92
CA PRO A 458 -18.80 12.14 22.47
C PRO A 458 -18.88 11.40 21.13
N ALA A 459 -17.86 11.53 20.29
CA ALA A 459 -17.88 10.91 18.96
C ALA A 459 -17.64 9.40 19.08
N ARG A 460 -18.33 8.57 18.31
CA ARG A 460 -18.10 7.12 18.34
C ARG A 460 -17.00 6.72 17.36
N TYR A 461 -16.42 5.55 17.60
CA TYR A 461 -15.46 4.95 16.70
C TYR A 461 -16.19 4.37 15.49
N LEU A 462 -15.75 4.75 14.29
CA LEU A 462 -16.21 4.20 13.02
C LEU A 462 -15.15 3.25 12.48
N VAL A 463 -15.50 1.98 12.43
CA VAL A 463 -14.66 0.88 11.97
C VAL A 463 -14.92 0.69 10.48
N ASN A 464 -14.16 1.38 9.62
CA ASN A 464 -14.35 1.31 8.17
C ASN A 464 -13.44 0.23 7.59
N ILE A 465 -14.02 -0.82 7.00
CA ILE A 465 -13.28 -1.94 6.41
C ILE A 465 -13.61 -2.08 4.92
N GLU A 466 -12.64 -2.48 4.12
CA GLU A 466 -12.86 -3.00 2.77
C GLU A 466 -12.46 -4.47 2.77
N LEU A 467 -13.38 -5.36 2.36
CA LEU A 467 -13.09 -6.79 2.27
C LEU A 467 -12.14 -7.05 1.10
N ALA A 468 -11.23 -8.01 1.26
CA ALA A 468 -10.44 -8.48 0.13
C ALA A 468 -11.35 -9.13 -0.93
N TYR A 469 -10.87 -9.23 -2.16
CA TYR A 469 -11.57 -9.87 -3.26
C TYR A 469 -12.05 -11.27 -2.84
N ASP A 470 -13.30 -11.65 -3.20
CA ASP A 470 -14.00 -12.92 -2.86
C ASP A 470 -14.40 -13.16 -1.40
N GLN A 471 -14.04 -12.25 -0.49
CA GLN A 471 -14.35 -12.38 0.92
C GLN A 471 -15.76 -11.84 1.24
N GLN A 472 -16.48 -12.56 2.10
CA GLN A 472 -17.79 -12.15 2.61
C GLN A 472 -17.80 -12.21 4.14
N LEU A 473 -18.33 -11.17 4.78
CA LEU A 473 -18.52 -11.14 6.23
C LEU A 473 -19.96 -11.50 6.57
N ASN A 474 -20.20 -12.75 6.97
CA ASN A 474 -21.55 -13.26 7.25
C ASN A 474 -22.12 -12.76 8.59
N ASP A 475 -21.29 -12.63 9.64
CA ASP A 475 -21.73 -12.25 10.99
C ASP A 475 -21.18 -10.87 11.40
N ALA A 476 -21.52 -9.83 10.64
CA ALA A 476 -20.98 -8.48 10.80
C ALA A 476 -21.19 -7.89 12.21
N LYS A 477 -22.28 -8.25 12.89
CA LYS A 477 -22.55 -7.81 14.26
C LYS A 477 -21.64 -8.50 15.28
N VAL A 478 -21.42 -9.81 15.13
CA VAL A 478 -20.48 -10.56 15.96
C VAL A 478 -19.06 -10.06 15.74
N PHE A 479 -18.70 -9.75 14.49
CA PHE A 479 -17.44 -9.10 14.17
C PHE A 479 -17.24 -7.79 14.94
N LEU A 480 -18.25 -6.92 14.97
CA LEU A 480 -18.18 -5.67 15.72
C LEU A 480 -18.11 -5.89 17.25
N GLN A 481 -18.78 -6.91 17.78
CA GLN A 481 -18.66 -7.31 19.19
C GLN A 481 -17.25 -7.80 19.53
N ARG A 482 -16.65 -8.63 18.67
CA ARG A 482 -15.27 -9.11 18.81
C ARG A 482 -14.27 -7.97 18.66
N PHE A 483 -14.52 -7.03 17.74
CA PHE A 483 -13.72 -5.82 17.61
C PHE A 483 -13.69 -5.04 18.92
N GLU A 484 -14.85 -4.83 19.53
CA GLU A 484 -14.94 -4.12 20.80
C GLU A 484 -14.20 -4.87 21.92
N TYR A 485 -14.35 -6.19 22.01
CA TYR A 485 -13.62 -7.02 22.97
C TYR A 485 -12.11 -6.82 22.85
N TRP A 486 -11.55 -6.99 21.64
CA TRP A 486 -10.10 -6.87 21.42
C TRP A 486 -9.59 -5.44 21.61
N MET A 487 -10.40 -4.42 21.30
CA MET A 487 -10.05 -3.04 21.61
C MET A 487 -9.87 -2.82 23.12
N ARG A 488 -10.69 -3.44 23.97
CA ARG A 488 -10.53 -3.34 25.45
C ARG A 488 -9.26 -4.05 25.93
N GLU A 489 -8.95 -5.20 25.34
CA GLU A 489 -7.76 -5.99 25.68
C GLU A 489 -6.45 -5.29 25.27
N PHE A 490 -6.37 -4.79 24.03
CA PHE A 490 -5.15 -4.17 23.50
C PHE A 490 -5.02 -2.68 23.81
N ASN A 491 -6.10 -2.01 24.21
CA ASN A 491 -6.10 -0.60 24.58
C ASN A 491 -6.78 -0.42 25.95
N ASN A 492 -6.01 -0.67 27.01
CA ASN A 492 -6.48 -0.52 28.39
C ASN A 492 -7.12 0.86 28.70
N PRO A 493 -6.57 2.00 28.23
CA PRO A 493 -7.24 3.30 28.32
C PRO A 493 -8.65 3.31 27.71
N TYR A 494 -8.82 2.77 26.50
CA TYR A 494 -10.14 2.66 25.86
C TYR A 494 -11.07 1.77 26.69
N GLY A 495 -10.60 0.60 27.12
CA GLY A 495 -11.39 -0.31 27.95
C GLY A 495 -11.87 0.30 29.26
N THR A 496 -11.06 1.16 29.88
CA THR A 496 -11.38 1.84 31.15
C THR A 496 -12.53 2.83 30.99
N VAL A 497 -12.59 3.57 29.88
CA VAL A 497 -13.59 4.63 29.68
C VAL A 497 -14.78 4.20 28.81
N ARG A 498 -14.69 3.05 28.13
CA ARG A 498 -15.66 2.59 27.12
C ARG A 498 -17.11 2.63 27.59
N GLU A 499 -17.43 2.05 28.75
CA GLU A 499 -18.83 1.98 29.21
C GLU A 499 -19.38 3.33 29.68
N SER A 500 -18.51 4.28 30.05
CA SER A 500 -18.89 5.51 30.74
C SER A 500 -18.81 6.78 29.88
N GLN A 501 -17.92 6.82 28.89
CA GLN A 501 -17.55 8.06 28.18
C GLN A 501 -17.47 7.91 26.66
N VAL A 502 -17.26 6.70 26.12
CA VAL A 502 -17.10 6.49 24.67
C VAL A 502 -18.30 5.69 24.14
N PRO A 503 -19.10 6.22 23.20
CA PRO A 503 -20.25 5.49 22.67
C PRO A 503 -19.84 4.20 21.93
N PRO A 504 -20.77 3.24 21.77
CA PRO A 504 -20.51 2.01 21.02
C PRO A 504 -19.97 2.26 19.61
N PRO A 505 -18.96 1.49 19.15
CA PRO A 505 -18.44 1.62 17.80
C PRO A 505 -19.48 1.18 16.77
N ARG A 506 -19.30 1.61 15.51
CA ARG A 506 -20.05 1.11 14.35
C ARG A 506 -19.11 0.55 13.30
N LEU A 507 -19.54 -0.51 12.63
CA LEU A 507 -18.86 -1.13 11.50
C LEU A 507 -19.40 -0.56 10.19
N ARG A 508 -18.52 -0.15 9.29
CA ARG A 508 -18.84 0.28 7.93
C ARG A 508 -18.10 -0.60 6.93
N ILE A 509 -18.84 -1.33 6.11
CA ILE A 509 -18.28 -2.12 5.01
C ILE A 509 -18.25 -1.24 3.77
N LEU A 510 -17.05 -0.86 3.32
CA LEU A 510 -16.83 -0.03 2.15
C LEU A 510 -16.93 -0.85 0.85
N ALA A 511 -17.28 -0.18 -0.24
CA ALA A 511 -17.32 -0.80 -1.56
C ALA A 511 -15.92 -1.21 -2.05
N PRO A 512 -15.79 -2.30 -2.84
CA PRO A 512 -14.52 -2.68 -3.46
C PRO A 512 -13.90 -1.52 -4.26
N GLY A 513 -12.58 -1.34 -4.10
CA GLY A 513 -11.80 -0.26 -4.69
C GLY A 513 -11.87 1.07 -3.92
N SER A 514 -12.48 1.13 -2.74
CA SER A 514 -12.62 2.38 -1.97
C SER A 514 -11.27 2.93 -1.52
N PHE A 515 -10.42 2.10 -0.93
CA PHE A 515 -9.07 2.51 -0.55
C PHE A 515 -8.19 2.75 -1.77
N ALA A 516 -8.43 2.07 -2.91
CA ALA A 516 -7.76 2.42 -4.17
C ALA A 516 -8.08 3.85 -4.63
N LYS A 517 -9.36 4.26 -4.57
CA LYS A 517 -9.78 5.65 -4.85
C LYS A 517 -9.14 6.63 -3.87
N LEU A 518 -9.10 6.29 -2.58
CA LEU A 518 -8.46 7.13 -1.57
C LEU A 518 -6.96 7.32 -1.85
N ARG A 519 -6.25 6.23 -2.21
CA ARG A 519 -4.84 6.29 -2.61
C ARG A 519 -4.65 7.21 -3.82
N GLN A 520 -5.49 7.08 -4.85
CA GLN A 520 -5.42 7.94 -6.03
C GLN A 520 -5.57 9.42 -5.68
N ARG A 521 -6.56 9.78 -4.84
CA ARG A 521 -6.74 11.16 -4.35
C ARG A 521 -5.49 11.70 -3.66
N GLN A 522 -4.80 10.87 -2.89
CA GLN A 522 -3.56 11.26 -2.21
C GLN A 522 -2.39 11.46 -3.19
N VAL A 523 -2.29 10.62 -4.23
CA VAL A 523 -1.30 10.81 -5.32
C VAL A 523 -1.57 12.10 -6.08
N GLU A 524 -2.83 12.41 -6.39
CA GLU A 524 -3.25 13.67 -7.04
C GLU A 524 -2.94 14.90 -6.17
N ARG A 525 -2.98 14.76 -4.85
CA ARG A 525 -2.51 15.79 -3.89
C ARG A 525 -0.98 15.87 -3.77
N GLY A 526 -0.24 15.13 -4.60
CA GLY A 526 1.21 15.19 -4.69
C GLY A 526 1.95 14.26 -3.72
N MET A 527 1.30 13.24 -3.15
CA MET A 527 2.00 12.16 -2.43
C MET A 527 2.63 11.17 -3.41
N PHE A 528 3.82 10.65 -3.08
CA PHE A 528 4.46 9.64 -3.91
C PHE A 528 3.82 8.27 -3.69
N ASP A 529 3.47 7.63 -4.80
CA ASP A 529 2.92 6.29 -4.85
C ASP A 529 3.75 5.24 -4.08
N SER A 530 5.07 5.39 -4.03
CA SER A 530 5.99 4.49 -3.31
C SER A 530 6.12 4.75 -1.81
N GLN A 531 5.65 5.91 -1.34
CA GLN A 531 5.65 6.30 0.09
C GLN A 531 4.24 6.32 0.68
N LEU A 532 3.23 6.10 -0.15
CA LEU A 532 1.85 6.23 0.25
C LEU A 532 1.44 5.04 1.11
N LYS A 533 1.14 5.33 2.37
CA LYS A 533 0.46 4.44 3.30
C LYS A 533 -0.83 5.12 3.73
N ILE A 534 -1.97 4.43 3.59
CA ILE A 534 -3.22 4.90 4.18
C ILE A 534 -3.11 4.69 5.70
N PRO A 535 -3.37 5.72 6.52
CA PRO A 535 -3.33 5.55 7.96
C PRO A 535 -4.53 4.71 8.42
N HIS A 536 -4.29 3.72 9.30
CA HIS A 536 -5.38 2.91 9.84
C HIS A 536 -6.20 3.64 10.92
N ILE A 537 -5.80 4.86 11.31
CA ILE A 537 -6.59 5.78 12.14
C ILE A 537 -6.53 7.18 11.55
N SER A 538 -7.63 7.94 11.64
CA SER A 538 -7.63 9.35 11.23
C SER A 538 -8.55 10.18 12.10
N GLU A 539 -8.01 11.28 12.65
CA GLU A 539 -8.78 12.33 13.32
C GLU A 539 -9.54 13.21 12.32
N ASP A 540 -9.10 13.26 11.06
CA ASP A 540 -9.86 13.92 9.98
C ASP A 540 -11.13 13.11 9.71
N ARG A 541 -12.26 13.64 10.20
CA ARG A 541 -13.60 13.05 10.04
C ARG A 541 -14.04 12.96 8.58
N ASN A 542 -13.45 13.77 7.71
CA ASN A 542 -13.74 13.79 6.27
C ASN A 542 -12.74 12.97 5.45
N PHE A 543 -11.80 12.27 6.10
CA PHE A 543 -10.75 11.52 5.42
C PHE A 543 -11.30 10.48 4.42
N LEU A 544 -12.41 9.82 4.79
CA LEU A 544 -13.10 8.81 4.00
C LEU A 544 -14.34 9.35 3.27
N SER A 545 -14.51 10.68 3.20
CA SER A 545 -15.65 11.30 2.52
C SER A 545 -15.77 10.83 1.06
N ASN A 546 -17.00 10.70 0.58
CA ASN A 546 -17.30 10.26 -0.79
C ASN A 546 -16.77 8.85 -1.13
N LEU A 547 -16.57 7.98 -0.15
CA LEU A 547 -16.41 6.54 -0.36
C LEU A 547 -17.77 5.86 -0.14
N ALA A 548 -18.11 4.92 -1.00
CA ALA A 548 -19.39 4.23 -0.91
C ALA A 548 -19.36 3.22 0.24
N ILE A 549 -20.34 3.32 1.13
CA ILE A 549 -20.57 2.37 2.22
C ILE A 549 -21.66 1.40 1.75
N ILE A 550 -21.35 0.10 1.71
CA ILE A 550 -22.31 -0.95 1.36
C ILE A 550 -23.24 -1.21 2.55
N TYR A 551 -22.66 -1.35 3.74
CA TYR A 551 -23.40 -1.63 4.98
C TYR A 551 -22.85 -0.83 6.16
N GLU A 552 -23.72 -0.36 7.04
CA GLU A 552 -23.37 0.15 8.38
C GLU A 552 -24.07 -0.70 9.44
N ILE A 553 -23.31 -1.19 10.42
CA ILE A 553 -23.78 -2.09 11.49
C ILE A 553 -23.38 -1.50 12.85
N GLY A 554 -24.25 -1.65 13.85
CA GLY A 554 -24.02 -1.23 15.23
C GLY A 554 -24.35 -2.32 16.24
N LEU A 555 -24.02 -2.06 17.51
CA LEU A 555 -24.26 -2.96 18.63
C LEU A 555 -25.68 -2.78 19.22
N ASP A 556 -26.16 -3.78 19.96
CA ASP A 556 -27.49 -3.75 20.57
C ASP A 556 -27.71 -2.51 21.47
N GLY A 557 -28.84 -1.83 21.29
CA GLY A 557 -29.18 -0.58 21.98
C GLY A 557 -28.76 0.70 21.24
N ASP A 558 -27.97 0.58 20.16
CA ASP A 558 -27.76 1.64 19.18
C ASP A 558 -28.92 1.57 18.16
N SER A 559 -29.74 2.61 18.08
CA SER A 559 -30.87 2.67 17.13
C SER A 559 -30.33 2.81 15.71
N ILE A 560 -29.99 1.67 15.11
CA ILE A 560 -29.75 1.53 13.69
C ILE A 560 -30.89 0.68 13.17
N ASP A 561 -31.92 1.33 12.63
CA ASP A 561 -32.80 0.64 11.69
C ASP A 561 -31.88 0.02 10.63
N GLN A 562 -32.09 -1.25 10.30
CA GLN A 562 -31.45 -1.89 9.15
C GLN A 562 -31.79 -1.08 7.89
N MET A 563 -31.06 0.00 7.63
CA MET A 563 -31.21 0.86 6.47
C MET A 563 -29.91 0.78 5.68
N PRO A 564 -29.94 0.42 4.39
CA PRO A 564 -28.85 0.76 3.49
C PRO A 564 -28.75 2.29 3.47
N VAL A 565 -27.65 2.85 3.97
CA VAL A 565 -27.41 4.30 3.95
C VAL A 565 -27.10 4.71 2.51
N VAL A 566 -28.15 5.01 1.75
CA VAL A 566 -28.04 5.80 0.51
C VAL A 566 -28.36 7.24 0.91
N GLU A 567 -27.33 8.04 1.20
CA GLU A 567 -27.52 9.48 1.35
C GLU A 567 -28.12 10.05 0.05
N THR A 568 -29.37 10.48 0.15
CA THR A 568 -30.12 11.09 -0.94
C THR A 568 -29.79 12.58 -0.92
N ILE A 569 -28.82 13.03 -1.70
CA ILE A 569 -28.61 14.46 -1.94
C ILE A 569 -29.57 14.89 -3.06
N SER A 570 -30.63 15.62 -2.68
CA SER A 570 -31.49 16.34 -3.62
C SER A 570 -30.80 17.61 -4.09
N LEU A 571 -30.56 17.76 -5.39
CA LEU A 571 -30.28 19.05 -6.01
C LEU A 571 -31.17 19.25 -7.24
N ASN A 572 -32.06 20.23 -7.11
CA ASN A 572 -32.83 20.85 -8.18
C ASN A 572 -31.91 21.43 -9.24
N THR A 573 -32.01 20.98 -10.50
CA THR A 573 -31.84 21.85 -11.67
C THR A 573 -32.63 21.32 -12.86
N SER A 574 -33.57 22.12 -13.35
CA SER A 574 -34.39 21.87 -14.55
C SER A 574 -33.54 21.81 -15.84
N PRO A 575 -33.92 21.02 -16.85
CA PRO A 575 -33.13 20.90 -18.08
C PRO A 575 -33.50 21.99 -19.09
N ARG A 576 -32.49 22.60 -19.73
CA ARG A 576 -32.65 23.29 -21.02
C ARG A 576 -32.12 22.39 -22.12
N SER A 577 -33.00 22.06 -23.06
CA SER A 577 -32.74 21.31 -24.29
C SER A 577 -31.81 22.09 -25.23
N ILE A 578 -30.79 21.44 -25.78
CA ILE A 578 -30.19 21.82 -27.07
C ILE A 578 -29.86 20.54 -27.84
N GLY A 579 -30.38 20.47 -29.07
CA GLY A 579 -30.15 19.36 -29.99
C GLY A 579 -28.76 19.38 -30.62
N SER A 580 -28.12 18.22 -30.57
CA SER A 580 -27.16 17.65 -31.53
C SER A 580 -26.57 16.43 -30.80
N GLN A 581 -26.78 15.22 -31.32
CA GLN A 581 -26.29 14.00 -30.66
C GLN A 581 -24.75 14.02 -30.62
N PRO A 582 -24.10 14.09 -29.44
CA PRO A 582 -22.66 13.99 -29.35
C PRO A 582 -22.28 12.52 -29.12
N ARG A 583 -21.36 12.02 -29.95
CA ARG A 583 -20.63 10.79 -29.63
C ARG A 583 -19.61 11.14 -28.55
N LEU A 584 -19.85 10.76 -27.29
CA LEU A 584 -18.93 10.99 -26.18
C LEU A 584 -17.71 10.06 -26.32
N ILE A 585 -16.54 10.65 -26.57
CA ILE A 585 -15.23 10.01 -26.39
C ILE A 585 -14.58 10.77 -25.23
N THR A 586 -14.53 10.19 -24.03
CA THR A 586 -14.01 10.89 -22.85
C THR A 586 -12.97 10.07 -22.10
N SER A 587 -11.85 10.71 -21.77
CA SER A 587 -10.67 10.15 -21.09
C SER A 587 -10.43 10.77 -19.70
N ASP A 588 -11.46 11.29 -19.03
CA ASP A 588 -11.35 11.91 -17.71
C ASP A 588 -12.46 11.41 -16.77
N LEU A 589 -12.16 11.32 -15.47
CA LEU A 589 -13.09 10.98 -14.37
C LEU A 589 -14.30 11.95 -14.38
N GLN A 590 -15.37 11.59 -15.09
CA GLN A 590 -16.63 12.32 -15.08
C GLN A 590 -17.68 11.51 -14.32
N SER A 591 -18.35 12.14 -13.36
CA SER A 591 -19.59 11.63 -12.77
C SER A 591 -20.76 12.13 -13.61
N PHE A 592 -21.61 11.21 -14.05
CA PHE A 592 -22.88 11.45 -14.74
C PHE A 592 -24.06 11.01 -13.86
N ARG A 593 -23.91 11.10 -12.54
CA ARG A 593 -24.94 10.74 -11.57
C ARG A 593 -26.22 11.54 -11.86
N GLY A 594 -27.35 10.85 -12.00
CA GLY A 594 -28.64 11.48 -12.32
C GLY A 594 -28.72 12.13 -13.71
N ALA A 595 -27.73 11.92 -14.59
CA ALA A 595 -27.75 12.52 -15.92
C ALA A 595 -28.91 11.99 -16.76
N ASN A 596 -29.52 12.87 -17.56
CA ASN A 596 -30.49 12.48 -18.57
C ASN A 596 -29.75 12.17 -19.88
N LEU A 597 -29.68 10.88 -20.19
CA LEU A 597 -29.02 10.28 -21.36
C LEU A 597 -30.01 9.41 -22.15
N ILE A 598 -31.31 9.71 -22.05
CA ILE A 598 -32.37 9.00 -22.78
C ILE A 598 -32.06 9.03 -24.28
N GLN A 599 -32.08 7.85 -24.92
CA GLN A 599 -31.80 7.67 -26.34
C GLN A 599 -30.43 8.22 -26.81
N ALA A 600 -29.47 8.39 -25.90
CA ALA A 600 -28.13 8.80 -26.25
C ALA A 600 -27.40 7.72 -27.05
N ASN A 601 -26.56 8.11 -28.01
CA ASN A 601 -25.66 7.19 -28.70
C ASN A 601 -24.30 7.16 -27.98
N LEU A 602 -24.10 6.10 -27.21
CA LEU A 602 -22.90 5.80 -26.44
C LEU A 602 -22.25 4.48 -26.91
N SER A 603 -22.55 4.06 -28.14
CA SER A 603 -22.00 2.82 -28.72
C SER A 603 -20.47 2.87 -28.75
N GLN A 604 -19.84 1.80 -28.27
CA GLN A 604 -18.38 1.67 -28.14
C GLN A 604 -17.71 2.73 -27.24
N ALA A 605 -18.48 3.47 -26.43
CA ALA A 605 -17.91 4.45 -25.51
C ALA A 605 -17.11 3.75 -24.39
N ASN A 606 -16.03 4.39 -23.93
CA ASN A 606 -15.33 3.95 -22.73
C ASN A 606 -15.88 4.69 -21.51
N LEU A 607 -16.67 3.98 -20.72
CA LEU A 607 -17.35 4.43 -19.50
C LEU A 607 -16.89 3.60 -18.29
N SER A 608 -15.70 3.00 -18.36
CA SER A 608 -15.14 2.18 -17.29
C SER A 608 -14.95 3.02 -16.02
N GLY A 609 -15.45 2.52 -14.88
CA GLY A 609 -15.33 3.18 -13.58
C GLY A 609 -16.15 4.46 -13.41
N VAL A 610 -16.95 4.85 -14.42
CA VAL A 610 -17.78 6.06 -14.39
C VAL A 610 -18.92 5.90 -13.38
N ASP A 611 -19.27 7.00 -12.70
CA ASP A 611 -20.45 7.04 -11.83
C ASP A 611 -21.68 7.52 -12.61
N LEU A 612 -22.58 6.59 -12.94
CA LEU A 612 -23.86 6.77 -13.63
C LEU A 612 -25.05 6.46 -12.71
N ALA A 613 -24.85 6.45 -11.39
CA ALA A 613 -25.93 6.13 -10.45
C ALA A 613 -27.13 7.06 -10.65
N HIS A 614 -28.33 6.49 -10.66
CA HIS A 614 -29.59 7.18 -10.95
C HIS A 614 -29.68 7.91 -12.30
N ALA A 615 -28.72 7.73 -13.21
CA ALA A 615 -28.83 8.27 -14.56
C ALA A 615 -30.02 7.63 -15.30
N ASP A 616 -30.65 8.41 -16.19
CA ASP A 616 -31.67 7.91 -17.10
C ASP A 616 -31.06 7.66 -18.47
N LEU A 617 -30.82 6.39 -18.77
CA LEU A 617 -30.26 5.85 -20.00
C LEU A 617 -31.33 5.10 -20.82
N SER A 618 -32.62 5.36 -20.55
CA SER A 618 -33.72 4.65 -21.20
C SER A 618 -33.63 4.80 -22.72
N GLY A 619 -33.63 3.69 -23.44
CA GLY A 619 -33.51 3.64 -24.90
C GLY A 619 -32.14 4.04 -25.47
N ALA A 620 -31.10 4.23 -24.65
CA ALA A 620 -29.76 4.57 -25.13
C ALA A 620 -29.11 3.41 -25.91
N ASP A 621 -28.25 3.73 -26.88
CA ASP A 621 -27.39 2.77 -27.59
C ASP A 621 -26.04 2.70 -26.89
N LEU A 622 -25.80 1.62 -26.15
CA LEU A 622 -24.55 1.28 -25.45
C LEU A 622 -23.89 0.03 -26.06
N LYS A 623 -24.19 -0.30 -27.32
CA LYS A 623 -23.67 -1.50 -27.97
C LYS A 623 -22.14 -1.50 -27.98
N GLY A 624 -21.55 -2.52 -27.37
CA GLY A 624 -20.11 -2.71 -27.23
C GLY A 624 -19.40 -1.63 -26.40
N ALA A 625 -20.12 -0.85 -25.59
CA ALA A 625 -19.51 0.09 -24.66
C ALA A 625 -18.71 -0.64 -23.57
N ASN A 626 -17.65 -0.01 -23.06
CA ASN A 626 -16.93 -0.50 -21.89
C ASN A 626 -17.46 0.18 -20.63
N LEU A 627 -18.26 -0.52 -19.84
CA LEU A 627 -18.84 -0.10 -18.56
C LEU A 627 -18.19 -0.82 -17.36
N SER A 628 -17.01 -1.45 -17.55
CA SER A 628 -16.38 -2.24 -16.49
C SER A 628 -16.17 -1.40 -15.22
N TYR A 629 -16.56 -1.94 -14.07
CA TYR A 629 -16.48 -1.28 -12.76
C TYR A 629 -17.24 0.05 -12.64
N ALA A 630 -18.11 0.39 -13.60
CA ALA A 630 -18.98 1.55 -13.50
C ALA A 630 -20.02 1.39 -12.38
N ASN A 631 -20.47 2.50 -11.81
CA ASN A 631 -21.55 2.53 -10.85
C ASN A 631 -22.85 2.95 -11.55
N LEU A 632 -23.78 2.01 -11.73
CA LEU A 632 -25.12 2.20 -12.29
C LEU A 632 -26.21 1.97 -11.23
N THR A 633 -25.88 2.14 -9.95
CA THR A 633 -26.84 1.94 -8.86
C THR A 633 -28.09 2.78 -9.07
N GLY A 634 -29.26 2.14 -9.13
CA GLY A 634 -30.55 2.80 -9.32
C GLY A 634 -30.73 3.52 -10.66
N ALA A 635 -29.89 3.24 -11.67
CA ALA A 635 -30.02 3.83 -13.00
C ALA A 635 -31.24 3.28 -13.76
N TYR A 636 -31.84 4.09 -14.62
CA TYR A 636 -32.92 3.67 -15.52
C TYR A 636 -32.32 3.26 -16.87
N LEU A 637 -32.34 1.97 -17.16
CA LEU A 637 -31.78 1.32 -18.35
C LEU A 637 -32.88 0.64 -19.18
N ARG A 638 -34.11 1.17 -19.14
CA ARG A 638 -35.24 0.55 -19.84
C ARG A 638 -35.04 0.61 -21.34
N GLU A 639 -35.28 -0.49 -22.04
CA GLU A 639 -35.16 -0.56 -23.51
C GLU A 639 -33.76 -0.20 -24.06
N THR A 640 -32.71 -0.20 -23.23
CA THR A 640 -31.34 0.14 -23.63
C THR A 640 -30.70 -0.99 -24.44
N ASP A 641 -29.92 -0.66 -25.48
CA ASP A 641 -29.13 -1.63 -26.25
C ASP A 641 -27.72 -1.75 -25.66
N LEU A 642 -27.46 -2.84 -24.94
CA LEU A 642 -26.21 -3.17 -24.27
C LEU A 642 -25.51 -4.39 -24.92
N ARG A 643 -25.87 -4.75 -26.15
CA ARG A 643 -25.31 -5.92 -26.82
C ARG A 643 -23.79 -5.83 -26.89
N GLN A 644 -23.10 -6.92 -26.57
CA GLN A 644 -21.63 -7.00 -26.59
C GLN A 644 -20.90 -6.00 -25.68
N ALA A 645 -21.59 -5.33 -24.76
CA ALA A 645 -20.97 -4.40 -23.81
C ALA A 645 -20.14 -5.15 -22.75
N ASN A 646 -19.10 -4.50 -22.24
CA ASN A 646 -18.33 -4.99 -21.10
C ASN A 646 -18.84 -4.36 -19.80
N LEU A 647 -19.53 -5.14 -18.97
CA LEU A 647 -20.08 -4.78 -17.67
C LEU A 647 -19.37 -5.54 -16.53
N THR A 648 -18.10 -5.91 -16.74
CA THR A 648 -17.33 -6.64 -15.73
C THR A 648 -17.23 -5.84 -14.43
N GLY A 649 -17.67 -6.42 -13.32
CA GLY A 649 -17.61 -5.78 -11.99
C GLY A 649 -18.48 -4.52 -11.84
N THR A 650 -19.41 -4.27 -12.76
CA THR A 650 -20.31 -3.11 -12.71
C THR A 650 -21.32 -3.26 -11.57
N ILE A 651 -21.63 -2.16 -10.88
CA ILE A 651 -22.65 -2.13 -9.82
C ILE A 651 -23.98 -1.67 -10.43
N LEU A 652 -24.92 -2.60 -10.59
CA LEU A 652 -26.27 -2.41 -11.13
C LEU A 652 -27.34 -2.53 -10.04
N ALA A 653 -26.97 -2.40 -8.76
CA ALA A 653 -27.91 -2.59 -7.67
C ALA A 653 -29.10 -1.63 -7.80
N LYS A 654 -30.33 -2.14 -7.67
CA LYS A 654 -31.60 -1.39 -7.84
C LYS A 654 -31.80 -0.76 -9.22
N ALA A 655 -30.96 -1.06 -10.22
CA ALA A 655 -31.13 -0.53 -11.57
C ALA A 655 -32.35 -1.15 -12.25
N ASP A 656 -32.99 -0.41 -13.15
CA ASP A 656 -34.12 -0.89 -13.94
C ASP A 656 -33.68 -1.18 -15.38
N LEU A 657 -33.43 -2.46 -15.67
CA LEU A 657 -33.07 -2.99 -16.98
C LEU A 657 -34.28 -3.58 -17.73
N THR A 658 -35.51 -3.21 -17.35
CA THR A 658 -36.73 -3.75 -17.99
C THR A 658 -36.67 -3.55 -19.51
N ASP A 659 -36.90 -4.62 -20.27
CA ASP A 659 -36.82 -4.65 -21.74
C ASP A 659 -35.44 -4.31 -22.36
N ALA A 660 -34.36 -4.23 -21.57
CA ALA A 660 -33.01 -4.01 -22.09
C ALA A 660 -32.47 -5.23 -22.88
N ASN A 661 -31.56 -4.98 -23.82
CA ASN A 661 -30.90 -6.03 -24.59
C ASN A 661 -29.41 -6.14 -24.26
N LEU A 662 -29.02 -7.18 -23.52
CA LEU A 662 -27.65 -7.48 -23.12
C LEU A 662 -27.07 -8.68 -23.89
N THR A 663 -27.64 -9.07 -25.03
CA THR A 663 -27.15 -10.24 -25.78
C THR A 663 -25.64 -10.17 -26.04
N GLU A 664 -24.93 -11.25 -25.71
CA GLU A 664 -23.46 -11.38 -25.82
C GLU A 664 -22.65 -10.38 -24.96
N ALA A 665 -23.25 -9.71 -23.98
CA ALA A 665 -22.52 -8.85 -23.05
C ALA A 665 -21.72 -9.66 -22.00
N CYS A 666 -20.66 -9.05 -21.46
CA CYS A 666 -19.88 -9.61 -20.36
C CYS A 666 -20.29 -8.96 -19.04
N LEU A 667 -20.96 -9.70 -18.17
CA LEU A 667 -21.39 -9.29 -16.83
C LEU A 667 -20.60 -10.04 -15.73
N LEU A 668 -19.38 -10.47 -16.04
CA LEU A 668 -18.49 -11.13 -15.10
C LEU A 668 -18.41 -10.33 -13.79
N LYS A 669 -18.80 -10.92 -12.65
CA LYS A 669 -18.79 -10.29 -11.32
C LYS A 669 -19.68 -9.05 -11.16
N ALA A 670 -20.65 -8.83 -12.05
CA ALA A 670 -21.59 -7.72 -11.91
C ALA A 670 -22.50 -7.91 -10.68
N VAL A 671 -22.85 -6.81 -10.01
CA VAL A 671 -23.73 -6.81 -8.82
C VAL A 671 -25.09 -6.26 -9.22
N LEU A 672 -26.10 -7.12 -9.31
CA LEU A 672 -27.48 -6.80 -9.71
C LEU A 672 -28.48 -6.95 -8.55
N GLN A 673 -28.04 -6.71 -7.32
CA GLN A 673 -28.91 -6.83 -6.15
C GLN A 673 -30.11 -5.87 -6.24
N ASP A 674 -31.32 -6.35 -5.96
CA ASP A 674 -32.58 -5.61 -6.08
C ASP A 674 -32.88 -5.05 -7.49
N ALA A 675 -32.17 -5.50 -8.53
CA ALA A 675 -32.36 -4.97 -9.88
C ALA A 675 -33.65 -5.49 -10.53
N TYR A 676 -34.24 -4.69 -11.41
CA TYR A 676 -35.42 -5.06 -12.20
C TYR A 676 -34.98 -5.46 -13.61
N LEU A 677 -35.17 -6.73 -13.98
CA LEU A 677 -34.77 -7.29 -15.26
C LEU A 677 -35.97 -7.82 -16.07
N ASN A 678 -37.18 -7.31 -15.83
CA ASN A 678 -38.36 -7.85 -16.50
C ASN A 678 -38.19 -7.82 -18.03
N ARG A 679 -38.37 -8.97 -18.69
CA ARG A 679 -38.24 -9.13 -20.16
C ARG A 679 -36.86 -8.76 -20.73
N THR A 680 -35.82 -8.67 -19.91
CA THR A 680 -34.44 -8.41 -20.36
C THR A 680 -33.89 -9.59 -21.17
N GLN A 681 -33.17 -9.30 -22.25
CA GLN A 681 -32.47 -10.30 -23.07
C GLN A 681 -31.02 -10.45 -22.60
N LEU A 682 -30.69 -11.59 -21.99
CA LEU A 682 -29.36 -11.96 -21.48
C LEU A 682 -28.82 -13.18 -22.25
N GLU A 683 -29.12 -13.28 -23.54
CA GLU A 683 -28.73 -14.44 -24.34
C GLU A 683 -27.21 -14.47 -24.55
N LYS A 684 -26.59 -15.63 -24.32
CA LYS A 684 -25.14 -15.84 -24.46
C LYS A 684 -24.26 -14.86 -23.65
N THR A 685 -24.80 -14.26 -22.59
CA THR A 685 -24.00 -13.41 -21.71
C THR A 685 -23.04 -14.23 -20.86
N ASP A 686 -21.89 -13.65 -20.53
CA ASP A 686 -21.06 -14.18 -19.45
C ASP A 686 -21.50 -13.59 -18.11
N LEU A 687 -22.14 -14.39 -17.28
CA LEU A 687 -22.63 -14.03 -15.95
C LEU A 687 -21.80 -14.69 -14.84
N THR A 688 -20.59 -15.14 -15.17
CA THR A 688 -19.73 -15.82 -14.21
C THR A 688 -19.53 -14.93 -12.97
N ASN A 689 -19.74 -15.48 -11.76
CA ASN A 689 -19.69 -14.75 -10.48
C ASN A 689 -20.65 -13.54 -10.35
N ALA A 690 -21.64 -13.37 -11.23
CA ALA A 690 -22.62 -12.28 -11.07
C ALA A 690 -23.55 -12.54 -9.87
N GLN A 691 -24.02 -11.46 -9.23
CA GLN A 691 -24.85 -11.52 -8.03
C GLN A 691 -26.25 -10.93 -8.29
N PHE A 692 -27.31 -11.72 -8.15
CA PHE A 692 -28.70 -11.33 -8.39
C PHE A 692 -29.54 -11.29 -7.11
N GLY A 693 -28.95 -10.94 -5.96
CA GLY A 693 -29.64 -10.87 -4.67
C GLY A 693 -30.99 -10.14 -4.78
N ASP A 694 -32.12 -10.78 -4.46
CA ASP A 694 -33.46 -10.19 -4.46
C ASP A 694 -33.89 -9.51 -5.80
N ALA A 695 -33.21 -9.83 -6.90
CA ALA A 695 -33.51 -9.26 -8.21
C ALA A 695 -34.81 -9.84 -8.82
N ILE A 696 -35.48 -9.07 -9.67
CA ILE A 696 -36.73 -9.49 -10.34
C ILE A 696 -36.45 -9.78 -11.82
N LEU A 697 -36.51 -11.05 -12.21
CA LEU A 697 -36.15 -11.53 -13.55
C LEU A 697 -37.36 -12.02 -14.36
N TRP A 698 -38.55 -11.44 -14.16
CA TRP A 698 -39.76 -11.97 -14.80
C TRP A 698 -39.64 -11.96 -16.34
N GLN A 699 -39.84 -13.12 -16.97
CA GLN A 699 -39.78 -13.27 -18.44
C GLN A 699 -38.42 -12.91 -19.08
N CYS A 700 -37.30 -12.95 -18.33
CA CYS A 700 -35.97 -12.84 -18.95
C CYS A 700 -35.65 -14.01 -19.88
N SER A 701 -34.79 -13.77 -20.88
CA SER A 701 -34.13 -14.84 -21.64
C SER A 701 -32.66 -14.94 -21.23
N LEU A 702 -32.25 -16.06 -20.66
CA LEU A 702 -30.87 -16.43 -20.32
C LEU A 702 -30.33 -17.51 -21.25
N LYS A 703 -30.89 -17.61 -22.46
CA LYS A 703 -30.57 -18.67 -23.41
C LYS A 703 -29.08 -18.67 -23.75
N GLY A 704 -28.40 -19.80 -23.53
CA GLY A 704 -26.97 -19.93 -23.82
C GLY A 704 -26.03 -19.15 -22.89
N ALA A 705 -26.53 -18.52 -21.82
CA ALA A 705 -25.71 -17.75 -20.90
C ALA A 705 -24.72 -18.64 -20.11
N HIS A 706 -23.56 -18.10 -19.74
CA HIS A 706 -22.60 -18.76 -18.86
C HIS A 706 -22.85 -18.33 -17.41
N LEU A 707 -23.24 -19.26 -16.56
CA LEU A 707 -23.73 -19.01 -15.19
C LEU A 707 -22.83 -19.62 -14.11
N ALA A 708 -21.52 -19.75 -14.38
CA ALA A 708 -20.59 -20.33 -13.42
C ALA A 708 -20.49 -19.44 -12.17
N TYR A 709 -20.71 -20.01 -10.98
CA TYR A 709 -20.67 -19.26 -9.70
C TYR A 709 -21.64 -18.07 -9.60
N THR A 710 -22.65 -17.99 -10.47
CA THR A 710 -23.69 -16.94 -10.39
C THR A 710 -24.60 -17.20 -9.19
N THR A 711 -24.92 -16.17 -8.41
CA THR A 711 -25.82 -16.29 -7.25
C THR A 711 -27.17 -15.65 -7.52
N PHE A 712 -28.25 -16.32 -7.12
CA PHE A 712 -29.65 -15.89 -7.29
C PHE A 712 -30.40 -15.83 -5.95
N HIS A 713 -29.72 -15.52 -4.85
CA HIS A 713 -30.32 -15.51 -3.52
C HIS A 713 -31.53 -14.56 -3.49
N GLY A 714 -32.73 -15.05 -3.15
CA GLY A 714 -33.95 -14.22 -3.08
C GLY A 714 -34.50 -13.75 -4.44
N ALA A 715 -33.87 -14.09 -5.56
CA ALA A 715 -34.28 -13.61 -6.89
C ALA A 715 -35.62 -14.22 -7.36
N ASP A 716 -36.49 -13.42 -7.98
CA ASP A 716 -37.73 -13.88 -8.62
C ASP A 716 -37.47 -14.29 -10.08
N LEU A 717 -37.40 -15.60 -10.33
CA LEU A 717 -37.11 -16.20 -11.63
C LEU A 717 -38.36 -16.65 -12.41
N LYS A 718 -39.54 -16.06 -12.15
CA LYS A 718 -40.78 -16.46 -12.87
C LYS A 718 -40.62 -16.36 -14.39
N LYS A 719 -40.98 -17.44 -15.09
CA LYS A 719 -41.02 -17.51 -16.56
C LYS A 719 -39.68 -17.15 -17.25
N VAL A 720 -38.55 -17.33 -16.58
CA VAL A 720 -37.22 -17.16 -17.18
C VAL A 720 -36.92 -18.32 -18.14
N ASP A 721 -36.45 -18.01 -19.35
CA ASP A 721 -35.94 -19.01 -20.30
C ASP A 721 -34.45 -19.28 -20.04
N LEU A 722 -34.11 -20.47 -19.53
CA LEU A 722 -32.74 -20.92 -19.26
C LEU A 722 -32.20 -21.87 -20.34
N SER A 723 -32.84 -21.97 -21.51
CA SER A 723 -32.49 -22.97 -22.52
C SER A 723 -31.02 -22.87 -22.96
N GLY A 724 -30.26 -23.96 -22.81
CA GLY A 724 -28.85 -24.00 -23.20
C GLY A 724 -27.89 -23.18 -22.32
N ALA A 725 -28.35 -22.61 -21.20
CA ALA A 725 -27.46 -21.96 -20.24
C ALA A 725 -26.48 -22.99 -19.63
N ARG A 726 -25.23 -22.57 -19.40
CA ARG A 726 -24.15 -23.42 -18.90
C ARG A 726 -23.89 -23.12 -17.43
N LEU A 727 -24.12 -24.13 -16.58
CA LEU A 727 -23.82 -24.09 -15.16
C LEU A 727 -22.50 -24.84 -14.92
N CYS A 728 -21.49 -24.19 -14.37
CA CYS A 728 -20.28 -24.85 -13.87
C CYS A 728 -20.11 -24.48 -12.40
N ASN A 729 -20.70 -25.27 -11.50
CA ASN A 729 -20.42 -25.21 -10.07
C ASN A 729 -19.87 -26.57 -9.62
N PRO A 730 -18.68 -26.65 -9.04
CA PRO A 730 -18.28 -27.84 -8.30
C PRO A 730 -19.01 -27.82 -6.95
N GLY A 731 -20.25 -28.30 -6.90
CA GLY A 731 -20.94 -28.53 -5.61
C GLY A 731 -22.41 -28.13 -5.49
N LEU A 732 -23.21 -28.15 -6.56
CA LEU A 732 -24.67 -28.11 -6.48
C LEU A 732 -25.30 -29.29 -7.20
#